data_AF-A0A9E3B368-F1
#
_entry.id   AF-A0A9E3B368-F1
#
_cell.length_a   1.000
_cell.length_b   1.000
_cell.length_c   1.000
_cell.angle_alpha   90.00
_cell.angle_beta   90.00
_cell.angle_gamma   90.00
#
_symmetry.space_group_name_H-M   'P 1'
#
loop_
_entity.id
_entity.type
_entity.pdbx_description
1 polymer ?
#
loop_
_entity_poly.entity_id
_entity_poly.type
_entity_poly.pdbx_seq_one_letter_code
_entity_poly.pdbx_strand_id
1 'polypeptide(L)'
;MSGKRDKALGMDRPILRRDFLQGAAVGIAALGTGSATAAMPASSSEPQNAPGYYPPTRLGLRGSHPGSFEAAHEVRDGDFWDGAAKLEDDRESYDLIVAGAGISGLAAAHFYRERKPNARVLILENHDDFGGHAKRNEFHIDGRMLLINGGTLEIDSPTPYSKAASGLLAQIGVDPVALSRKCDHPEIYGRHGLSLGVFFDKESFGRDRLVATGSRHRRFEAKTIHAFLNKSPFSPQVRADILRIETGHEDYYPGLTPDQKKDRLAKISYRDYLLHVVKADPGVMWFYQHHTDEEWACGIDAVSAIDCWGFGLPGFQGLKLRPIATDKMGYTPAGYLTTGGSPTFHFPDGNASIARLIVRRLIPEAIPGATAEDIVTAPCDYSKLDLPGAPLRLRLNSLVVRARTTKEGVEIAYTPSAGGGAVRRARAKHCVLASWNMMIPYLCPELPAQQKAALHSLVKAPLVYTNVAIRNWQSFVQLKVARIYSPGLYFVDTTLNEPVDIGRYQSPRKPSQPMLLRMVRTPDRAGLTEYDQNRTGRAELLATPFETFERNVREQLGRMLSSGGFDPARDIEAIIVNRWPHGYAPEYSSLFDGDAPPDKRPNVVGRQRFGNIAIANSDAGFAAYTDSAIDQAFRAVGELIG
;
A
#
# COMPACT_ATOMS: atom_id res chain seq x y z
N MET A 1 11.35 -21.76 28.68
CA MET A 1 12.27 -20.67 28.28
C MET A 1 11.56 -19.44 27.71
N SER A 2 10.33 -19.53 27.14
CA SER A 2 9.67 -18.34 26.55
C SER A 2 9.35 -17.24 27.57
N GLY A 3 8.85 -17.57 28.77
CA GLY A 3 8.37 -16.56 29.73
C GLY A 3 9.38 -15.48 30.17
N LYS A 4 10.69 -15.79 30.27
CA LYS A 4 11.71 -14.77 30.60
C LYS A 4 12.02 -13.85 29.41
N ARG A 5 12.08 -14.41 28.20
CA ARG A 5 12.31 -13.65 26.96
C ARG A 5 11.09 -12.79 26.62
N ASP A 6 9.89 -13.35 26.76
CA ASP A 6 8.62 -12.65 26.55
C ASP A 6 8.49 -11.44 27.47
N LYS A 7 8.84 -11.60 28.76
CA LYS A 7 8.87 -10.50 29.73
C LYS A 7 9.92 -9.44 29.38
N ALA A 8 11.12 -9.84 28.93
CA ALA A 8 12.16 -8.90 28.53
C ALA A 8 11.79 -8.08 27.29
N LEU A 9 11.02 -8.66 26.36
CA LEU A 9 10.49 -7.97 25.19
C LEU A 9 9.25 -7.11 25.52
N GLY A 10 8.65 -7.32 26.68
CA GLY A 10 7.40 -6.68 27.10
C GLY A 10 6.18 -7.22 26.37
N MET A 11 6.19 -8.49 25.96
CA MET A 11 5.01 -9.16 25.35
C MET A 11 3.82 -9.20 26.33
N ASP A 12 4.09 -9.18 27.63
CA ASP A 12 3.12 -9.13 28.72
C ASP A 12 2.65 -7.70 29.04
N ARG A 13 3.29 -6.68 28.47
CA ARG A 13 2.89 -5.29 28.71
C ARG A 13 1.71 -4.94 27.81
N PRO A 14 0.67 -4.30 28.38
CA PRO A 14 -0.38 -3.72 27.56
C PRO A 14 0.25 -2.58 26.75
N ILE A 15 0.41 -2.79 25.46
CA ILE A 15 0.39 -1.68 24.50
C ILE A 15 -1.07 -1.37 24.23
N LEU A 16 -1.37 -0.20 23.67
CA LEU A 16 -2.72 0.04 23.17
C LEU A 16 -2.99 -1.00 22.07
N ARG A 17 -3.67 -2.09 22.44
CA ARG A 17 -4.22 -3.11 21.55
C ARG A 17 -5.70 -3.11 21.81
N ARG A 18 -6.48 -2.63 20.86
CA ARG A 18 -7.89 -3.01 20.85
C ARG A 18 -7.97 -4.25 19.98
N ASP A 19 -7.54 -5.38 20.55
CA ASP A 19 -7.79 -6.68 19.95
C ASP A 19 -9.30 -6.87 20.01
N PHE A 20 -9.98 -6.66 18.87
CA PHE A 20 -11.34 -7.15 18.71
C PHE A 20 -11.20 -8.67 18.62
N LEU A 21 -11.48 -9.36 19.73
CA LEU A 21 -11.64 -10.80 19.72
C LEU A 21 -12.61 -11.17 18.59
N GLN A 22 -12.18 -12.14 17.79
CA GLN A 22 -12.82 -12.57 16.57
C GLN A 22 -14.33 -12.77 16.73
N GLY A 23 -15.10 -12.25 15.77
CA GLY A 23 -16.25 -12.96 15.19
C GLY A 23 -17.39 -13.43 16.10
N ALA A 24 -17.51 -12.97 17.33
CA ALA A 24 -18.71 -13.15 18.12
C ALA A 24 -19.38 -11.79 18.30
N ALA A 25 -20.52 -11.60 17.61
CA ALA A 25 -21.55 -10.75 18.16
C ALA A 25 -21.84 -11.26 19.58
N VAL A 26 -21.25 -10.62 20.60
CA VAL A 26 -21.85 -10.68 21.94
C VAL A 26 -23.10 -9.81 21.83
N GLY A 27 -24.16 -10.42 21.28
CA GLY A 27 -25.50 -10.08 21.67
C GLY A 27 -25.54 -10.30 23.17
N ILE A 28 -25.46 -9.20 23.93
CA ILE A 28 -25.91 -9.22 25.32
C ILE A 28 -27.42 -9.42 25.25
N ALA A 29 -27.83 -10.68 25.14
CA ALA A 29 -29.12 -11.11 25.62
C ALA A 29 -29.06 -10.95 27.14
N ALA A 30 -29.52 -9.79 27.61
CA ALA A 30 -29.88 -9.63 29.00
C ALA A 30 -31.03 -10.63 29.27
N LEU A 31 -30.69 -11.79 29.84
CA LEU A 31 -31.65 -12.65 30.53
C LEU A 31 -32.06 -11.93 31.81
N GLY A 32 -32.88 -10.90 31.65
CA GLY A 32 -33.69 -10.28 32.69
C GLY A 32 -35.12 -10.77 32.51
N THR A 33 -35.59 -11.55 33.48
CA THR A 33 -36.95 -12.07 33.53
C THR A 33 -37.99 -10.93 33.54
N GLY A 34 -38.94 -11.00 32.60
CA GLY A 34 -40.29 -10.47 32.73
C GLY A 34 -40.46 -8.95 32.64
N SER A 35 -40.80 -8.46 31.44
CA SER A 35 -41.99 -7.64 31.16
C SER A 35 -41.97 -7.21 29.69
N ALA A 36 -43.11 -7.36 29.01
CA ALA A 36 -43.27 -7.05 27.60
C ALA A 36 -42.91 -5.59 27.29
N THR A 37 -41.76 -5.36 26.65
CA THR A 37 -41.44 -4.11 25.97
C THR A 37 -41.61 -4.32 24.48
N ALA A 38 -42.45 -3.48 23.88
CA ALA A 38 -42.75 -3.45 22.46
C ALA A 38 -41.48 -3.57 21.60
N ALA A 39 -41.53 -4.49 20.64
CA ALA A 39 -40.51 -4.60 19.60
C ALA A 39 -40.49 -3.29 18.79
N MET A 40 -39.52 -2.43 19.08
CA MET A 40 -39.12 -1.38 18.15
C MET A 40 -38.59 -2.06 16.88
N PRO A 41 -38.99 -1.63 15.67
CA PRO A 41 -38.36 -2.14 14.46
C PRO A 41 -36.88 -1.75 14.54
N ALA A 42 -35.99 -2.72 14.42
CA ALA A 42 -34.57 -2.43 14.21
C ALA A 42 -34.47 -1.67 12.88
N SER A 43 -34.46 -0.34 12.93
CA SER A 43 -33.89 0.43 11.84
C SER A 43 -32.43 0.00 11.79
N SER A 44 -32.06 -0.76 10.76
CA SER A 44 -30.71 -1.26 10.56
C SER A 44 -29.79 -0.07 10.28
N SER A 45 -29.34 0.62 11.33
CA SER A 45 -28.36 1.68 11.19
C SER A 45 -27.03 1.07 10.74
N GLU A 46 -26.49 1.54 9.63
CA GLU A 46 -25.15 1.12 9.16
C GLU A 46 -24.11 1.28 10.29
N PRO A 47 -23.11 0.38 10.40
CA PRO A 47 -22.11 0.44 11.49
C PRO A 47 -21.41 1.79 11.63
N GLN A 48 -21.19 2.48 10.51
CA GLN A 48 -20.56 3.80 10.45
C GLN A 48 -21.35 4.92 11.15
N ASN A 49 -22.65 4.70 11.41
CA ASN A 49 -23.52 5.66 12.09
C ASN A 49 -23.50 5.51 13.62
N ALA A 50 -22.79 4.49 14.14
CA ALA A 50 -22.67 4.29 15.57
C ALA A 50 -21.92 5.47 16.24
N PRO A 51 -22.36 5.96 17.41
CA PRO A 51 -21.62 6.99 18.15
C PRO A 51 -20.17 6.57 18.41
N GLY A 52 -19.22 7.47 18.13
CA GLY A 52 -17.79 7.21 18.32
C GLY A 52 -17.14 6.33 17.24
N TYR A 53 -17.82 6.07 16.13
CA TYR A 53 -17.22 5.37 14.98
C TYR A 53 -16.09 6.22 14.34
N TYR A 54 -14.84 5.83 14.59
CA TYR A 54 -13.65 6.48 14.02
C TYR A 54 -12.53 5.47 13.74
N PRO A 55 -12.52 4.84 12.55
CA PRO A 55 -11.54 3.83 12.14
C PRO A 55 -10.05 4.23 12.20
N PRO A 56 -9.64 5.50 11.95
CA PRO A 56 -8.22 5.87 11.90
C PRO A 56 -7.44 5.61 13.20
N THR A 57 -8.11 5.58 14.36
CA THR A 57 -7.49 5.31 15.67
C THR A 57 -7.52 3.83 16.08
N ARG A 58 -8.06 2.94 15.23
CA ARG A 58 -8.08 1.49 15.49
C ARG A 58 -6.67 0.91 15.34
N LEU A 59 -6.27 0.10 16.32
CA LEU A 59 -4.95 -0.51 16.41
C LEU A 59 -5.00 -2.00 16.02
N GLY A 60 -3.87 -2.70 16.04
CA GLY A 60 -3.80 -4.13 15.69
C GLY A 60 -3.67 -4.38 14.18
N LEU A 61 -4.29 -5.45 13.67
CA LEU A 61 -4.32 -5.77 12.24
C LEU A 61 -5.25 -4.81 11.48
N ARG A 62 -4.66 -4.05 10.55
CA ARG A 62 -5.32 -3.12 9.63
C ARG A 62 -4.93 -3.49 8.19
N GLY A 63 -5.25 -2.64 7.22
CA GLY A 63 -5.30 -3.05 5.81
C GLY A 63 -6.45 -4.03 5.62
N SER A 64 -6.17 -5.24 5.13
CA SER A 64 -7.14 -6.35 5.14
C SER A 64 -7.30 -6.92 6.55
N HIS A 65 -8.31 -6.44 7.28
CA HIS A 65 -8.60 -6.81 8.66
C HIS A 65 -9.76 -7.82 8.75
N PRO A 66 -9.86 -8.59 9.86
CA PRO A 66 -11.05 -9.41 10.12
C PRO A 66 -12.34 -8.57 10.04
N GLY A 67 -13.33 -9.09 9.31
CA GLY A 67 -14.59 -8.42 9.01
C GLY A 67 -14.62 -7.71 7.65
N SER A 68 -13.51 -7.58 6.92
CA SER A 68 -13.49 -6.91 5.62
C SER A 68 -13.51 -7.86 4.42
N PHE A 69 -13.33 -9.17 4.58
CA PHE A 69 -13.05 -10.07 3.44
C PHE A 69 -13.76 -11.42 3.50
N GLU A 70 -14.44 -11.75 4.59
CA GLU A 70 -15.03 -13.07 4.84
C GLU A 70 -16.09 -13.40 3.77
N ALA A 71 -17.05 -12.49 3.56
CA ALA A 71 -18.05 -12.65 2.50
C ALA A 71 -17.42 -12.69 1.09
N ALA A 72 -16.28 -12.02 0.87
CA ALA A 72 -15.59 -12.06 -0.42
C ALA A 72 -14.94 -13.43 -0.68
N HIS A 73 -14.43 -14.09 0.35
CA HIS A 73 -13.95 -15.46 0.26
C HIS A 73 -15.11 -16.44 0.00
N GLU A 74 -16.24 -16.31 0.69
CA GLU A 74 -17.43 -17.13 0.42
C GLU A 74 -17.89 -16.99 -1.05
N VAL A 75 -17.85 -15.78 -1.62
CA VAL A 75 -18.20 -15.54 -3.03
C VAL A 75 -17.18 -16.20 -3.98
N ARG A 76 -15.88 -16.10 -3.67
CA ARG A 76 -14.81 -16.74 -4.46
C ARG A 76 -14.93 -18.26 -4.44
N ASP A 77 -15.22 -18.82 -3.27
CA ASP A 77 -15.26 -20.26 -3.02
C ASP A 77 -16.54 -20.92 -3.54
N GLY A 78 -17.57 -20.10 -3.83
CA GLY A 78 -18.85 -20.54 -4.39
C GLY A 78 -19.94 -20.79 -3.34
N ASP A 79 -19.58 -20.74 -2.05
CA ASP A 79 -20.46 -21.09 -0.93
C ASP A 79 -21.44 -19.96 -0.55
N PHE A 80 -21.18 -18.72 -0.97
CA PHE A 80 -21.97 -17.55 -0.53
C PHE A 80 -23.47 -17.68 -0.80
N TRP A 81 -23.84 -18.17 -1.98
CA TRP A 81 -25.24 -18.22 -2.41
C TRP A 81 -26.02 -19.42 -1.85
N ASP A 82 -25.33 -20.38 -1.23
CA ASP A 82 -25.97 -21.53 -0.57
C ASP A 82 -26.71 -21.11 0.71
N GLY A 83 -26.20 -20.08 1.40
CA GLY A 83 -26.83 -19.48 2.59
C GLY A 83 -27.69 -18.24 2.32
N ALA A 84 -27.48 -17.54 1.20
CA ALA A 84 -28.15 -16.29 0.87
C ALA A 84 -29.49 -16.51 0.13
N ALA A 85 -30.51 -16.98 0.85
CA ALA A 85 -31.79 -17.39 0.22
C ALA A 85 -32.68 -16.22 -0.28
N LYS A 86 -32.47 -14.98 0.17
CA LYS A 86 -33.34 -13.83 -0.18
C LYS A 86 -32.56 -12.54 -0.41
N LEU A 87 -32.85 -11.90 -1.54
CA LEU A 87 -32.42 -10.52 -1.83
C LEU A 87 -33.46 -9.54 -1.29
N GLU A 88 -33.03 -8.67 -0.40
CA GLU A 88 -33.82 -7.55 0.09
C GLU A 88 -33.68 -6.37 -0.88
N ASP A 89 -34.81 -5.91 -1.42
CA ASP A 89 -34.82 -4.78 -2.34
C ASP A 89 -34.88 -3.48 -1.53
N ASP A 90 -33.79 -2.71 -1.52
CA ASP A 90 -33.77 -1.41 -0.86
C ASP A 90 -34.69 -0.40 -1.55
N ARG A 91 -35.20 -0.74 -2.75
CA ARG A 91 -35.95 0.13 -3.66
C ARG A 91 -35.18 1.41 -4.01
N GLU A 92 -33.86 1.37 -3.83
CA GLU A 92 -32.95 2.44 -4.18
C GLU A 92 -32.56 2.34 -5.66
N SER A 93 -32.57 3.49 -6.33
CA SER A 93 -32.16 3.65 -7.72
C SER A 93 -31.20 4.82 -7.85
N TYR A 94 -30.11 4.60 -8.57
CA TYR A 94 -29.00 5.54 -8.72
C TYR A 94 -28.67 5.77 -10.20
N ASP A 95 -27.96 6.85 -10.50
CA ASP A 95 -27.36 7.03 -11.83
C ASP A 95 -26.05 6.26 -11.94
N LEU A 96 -25.30 6.15 -10.83
CA LEU A 96 -24.05 5.39 -10.74
C LEU A 96 -23.97 4.63 -9.41
N ILE A 97 -23.59 3.36 -9.47
CA ILE A 97 -23.04 2.64 -8.31
C ILE A 97 -21.54 2.39 -8.52
N VAL A 98 -20.72 2.69 -7.53
CA VAL A 98 -19.28 2.38 -7.53
C VAL A 98 -19.01 1.30 -6.48
N ALA A 99 -18.38 0.19 -6.90
CA ALA A 99 -17.92 -0.86 -6.01
C ALA A 99 -16.44 -0.61 -5.62
N GLY A 100 -16.22 -0.14 -4.41
CA GLY A 100 -14.92 0.25 -3.84
C GLY A 100 -14.79 1.77 -3.67
N ALA A 101 -14.40 2.21 -2.47
CA ALA A 101 -14.11 3.60 -2.12
C ALA A 101 -12.60 3.87 -1.98
N GLY A 102 -11.77 3.13 -2.72
CA GLY A 102 -10.39 3.53 -2.98
C GLY A 102 -10.30 4.81 -3.82
N ILE A 103 -9.09 5.36 -4.00
CA ILE A 103 -8.88 6.59 -4.80
C ILE A 103 -9.54 6.50 -6.18
N SER A 104 -9.41 5.36 -6.87
CA SER A 104 -10.08 5.14 -8.16
C SER A 104 -11.61 5.26 -8.06
N GLY A 105 -12.25 4.60 -7.10
CA GLY A 105 -13.71 4.66 -6.96
C GLY A 105 -14.23 6.04 -6.57
N LEU A 106 -13.51 6.72 -5.67
CA LEU A 106 -13.79 8.11 -5.29
C LEU A 106 -13.63 9.06 -6.49
N ALA A 107 -12.56 8.90 -7.29
CA ALA A 107 -12.34 9.66 -8.51
C ALA A 107 -13.41 9.36 -9.57
N ALA A 108 -13.89 8.12 -9.69
CA ALA A 108 -14.96 7.76 -10.62
C ALA A 108 -16.27 8.48 -10.26
N ALA A 109 -16.64 8.49 -8.98
CA ALA A 109 -17.80 9.26 -8.50
C ALA A 109 -17.65 10.77 -8.79
N HIS A 110 -16.45 11.30 -8.60
CA HIS A 110 -16.12 12.70 -8.91
C HIS A 110 -16.30 13.02 -10.39
N PHE A 111 -15.61 12.31 -11.29
CA PHE A 111 -15.68 12.58 -12.74
C PHE A 111 -17.08 12.35 -13.29
N TYR A 112 -17.82 11.37 -12.76
CA TYR A 112 -19.21 11.15 -13.17
C TYR A 112 -20.08 12.35 -12.80
N ARG A 113 -19.94 12.91 -11.60
CA ARG A 113 -20.67 14.11 -11.19
C ARG A 113 -20.20 15.38 -11.90
N GLU A 114 -18.94 15.48 -12.29
CA GLU A 114 -18.46 16.57 -13.14
C GLU A 114 -19.23 16.63 -14.47
N ARG A 115 -19.50 15.46 -15.09
CA ARG A 115 -20.29 15.38 -16.33
C ARG A 115 -21.80 15.33 -16.11
N LYS A 116 -22.26 14.90 -14.93
CA LYS A 116 -23.68 14.79 -14.53
C LYS A 116 -23.87 15.37 -13.11
N PRO A 117 -23.95 16.71 -12.95
CA PRO A 117 -23.92 17.36 -11.63
C PRO A 117 -24.98 16.90 -10.62
N ASN A 118 -26.15 16.53 -11.13
CA ASN A 118 -27.32 16.08 -10.35
C ASN A 118 -27.42 14.55 -10.21
N ALA A 119 -26.39 13.81 -10.67
CA ALA A 119 -26.41 12.35 -10.60
C ALA A 119 -26.51 11.85 -9.16
N ARG A 120 -27.39 10.87 -8.95
CA ARG A 120 -27.43 10.10 -7.71
C ARG A 120 -26.36 9.03 -7.73
N VAL A 121 -25.46 9.02 -6.75
CA VAL A 121 -24.32 8.10 -6.70
C VAL A 121 -24.32 7.34 -5.37
N LEU A 122 -24.14 6.02 -5.45
CA LEU A 122 -23.86 5.17 -4.29
C LEU A 122 -22.47 4.56 -4.43
N ILE A 123 -21.63 4.72 -3.42
CA ILE A 123 -20.33 4.06 -3.31
C ILE A 123 -20.44 3.01 -2.20
N LEU A 124 -20.10 1.76 -2.53
CA LEU A 124 -20.09 0.63 -1.59
C LEU A 124 -18.66 0.21 -1.30
N GLU A 125 -18.25 0.20 -0.03
CA GLU A 125 -16.91 -0.13 0.42
C GLU A 125 -16.93 -1.23 1.46
N ASN A 126 -16.10 -2.26 1.29
CA ASN A 126 -16.07 -3.41 2.17
C ASN A 126 -15.32 -3.13 3.48
N HIS A 127 -14.39 -2.18 3.50
CA HIS A 127 -13.67 -1.83 4.71
C HIS A 127 -14.50 -0.94 5.63
N ASP A 128 -14.04 -0.87 6.88
CA ASP A 128 -14.54 0.04 7.90
C ASP A 128 -14.23 1.53 7.62
N ASP A 129 -13.47 1.85 6.57
CA ASP A 129 -13.05 3.21 6.20
C ASP A 129 -12.92 3.32 4.68
N PHE A 130 -13.00 4.54 4.15
CA PHE A 130 -12.72 4.80 2.74
C PHE A 130 -11.22 5.00 2.48
N GLY A 131 -10.84 5.13 1.21
CA GLY A 131 -9.46 5.38 0.75
C GLY A 131 -8.74 4.14 0.22
N GLY A 132 -9.22 2.94 0.54
CA GLY A 132 -8.59 1.68 0.09
C GLY A 132 -7.15 1.57 0.63
N HIS A 133 -6.17 1.45 -0.27
CA HIS A 133 -4.75 1.38 0.09
C HIS A 133 -4.22 2.70 0.69
N ALA A 134 -4.89 3.82 0.46
CA ALA A 134 -4.58 5.12 1.05
C ALA A 134 -5.15 5.22 2.48
N LYS A 135 -4.77 4.28 3.35
CA LYS A 135 -5.27 4.17 4.73
C LYS A 135 -4.55 5.17 5.64
N ARG A 136 -5.28 5.85 6.51
CA ARG A 136 -4.73 6.69 7.60
C ARG A 136 -4.50 5.86 8.85
N ASN A 137 -3.37 6.07 9.53
CA ASN A 137 -3.14 5.59 10.88
C ASN A 137 -2.90 6.79 11.81
N GLU A 138 -3.63 6.81 12.93
CA GLU A 138 -3.62 7.92 13.88
C GLU A 138 -3.30 7.43 15.29
N PHE A 139 -2.21 7.94 15.85
CA PHE A 139 -1.77 7.66 17.20
C PHE A 139 -1.93 8.91 18.07
N HIS A 140 -2.40 8.72 19.31
CA HIS A 140 -2.49 9.78 20.30
C HIS A 140 -1.59 9.45 21.50
N ILE A 141 -0.40 10.04 21.54
CA ILE A 141 0.60 9.79 22.57
C ILE A 141 0.94 11.11 23.26
N ASP A 142 0.87 11.15 24.59
CA ASP A 142 1.14 12.34 25.41
C ASP A 142 0.38 13.59 24.95
N GLY A 143 -0.91 13.43 24.60
CA GLY A 143 -1.77 14.51 24.13
C GLY A 143 -1.47 15.00 22.71
N ARG A 144 -0.61 14.30 21.97
CA ARG A 144 -0.21 14.65 20.59
C ARG A 144 -0.77 13.66 19.58
N MET A 145 -1.37 14.18 18.52
CA MET A 145 -1.72 13.39 17.34
C MET A 145 -0.48 13.17 16.48
N LEU A 146 -0.17 11.92 16.16
CA LEU A 146 0.87 11.51 15.24
C LEU A 146 0.23 10.72 14.09
N LEU A 147 0.60 11.09 12.87
CA LEU A 147 0.04 10.51 11.64
C LEU A 147 1.10 9.78 10.86
N ILE A 148 0.70 8.68 10.23
CA ILE A 148 1.50 7.92 9.28
C ILE A 148 0.57 7.19 8.30
N ASN A 149 1.07 6.92 7.10
CA ASN A 149 0.35 6.14 6.10
C ASN A 149 0.24 4.66 6.53
N GLY A 150 -0.90 4.03 6.24
CA GLY A 150 -1.07 2.58 6.35
C GLY A 150 -0.77 1.83 5.04
N GLY A 151 -0.71 2.55 3.92
CA GLY A 151 -0.38 2.01 2.59
C GLY A 151 0.25 3.10 1.75
N THR A 152 -0.44 3.66 0.76
CA THR A 152 0.16 4.66 -0.15
C THR A 152 0.73 5.88 0.59
N LEU A 153 2.03 6.17 0.41
CA LEU A 153 2.74 7.30 1.05
C LEU A 153 2.71 8.56 0.19
N GLU A 154 3.42 8.55 -0.94
CA GLU A 154 3.74 9.77 -1.68
C GLU A 154 2.75 10.03 -2.83
N ILE A 155 2.60 11.30 -3.17
CA ILE A 155 2.27 11.73 -4.52
C ILE A 155 3.55 11.61 -5.31
N ASP A 156 3.74 10.47 -5.95
CA ASP A 156 4.83 10.19 -6.87
C ASP A 156 4.33 9.27 -7.98
N SER A 157 4.97 9.35 -9.14
CA SER A 157 4.74 8.53 -10.31
C SER A 157 6.00 8.53 -11.17
N PRO A 158 6.32 7.40 -11.84
CA PRO A 158 7.42 7.31 -12.78
C PRO A 158 7.17 8.18 -14.03
N THR A 159 5.97 8.74 -14.20
CA THR A 159 5.64 9.68 -15.27
C THR A 159 4.99 10.94 -14.71
N PRO A 160 5.03 12.09 -15.41
CA PRO A 160 4.24 13.24 -15.03
C PRO A 160 2.77 12.86 -14.95
N TYR A 161 2.08 13.30 -13.90
CA TYR A 161 0.64 13.07 -13.74
C TYR A 161 -0.09 13.54 -15.00
N SER A 162 -1.03 12.70 -15.48
CA SER A 162 -1.84 13.03 -16.65
C SER A 162 -2.66 14.31 -16.43
N LYS A 163 -3.26 14.85 -17.49
CA LYS A 163 -4.19 15.99 -17.37
C LYS A 163 -5.39 15.69 -16.46
N ALA A 164 -5.88 14.45 -16.46
CA ALA A 164 -7.00 14.05 -15.60
C ALA A 164 -6.56 13.97 -14.13
N ALA A 165 -5.44 13.30 -13.86
CA ALA A 165 -4.91 13.15 -12.51
C ALA A 165 -4.48 14.49 -11.90
N SER A 166 -3.66 15.27 -12.62
CA SER A 166 -3.24 16.61 -12.18
C SER A 166 -4.42 17.58 -12.08
N GLY A 167 -5.39 17.49 -12.98
CA GLY A 167 -6.63 18.27 -12.93
C GLY A 167 -7.44 17.98 -11.67
N LEU A 168 -7.61 16.71 -11.30
CA LEU A 168 -8.29 16.35 -10.05
C LEU A 168 -7.52 16.87 -8.83
N LEU A 169 -6.20 16.66 -8.75
CA LEU A 169 -5.38 17.18 -7.66
C LEU A 169 -5.52 18.70 -7.50
N ALA A 170 -5.48 19.44 -8.60
CA ALA A 170 -5.69 20.89 -8.59
C ALA A 170 -7.09 21.27 -8.09
N GLN A 171 -8.15 20.56 -8.52
CA GLN A 171 -9.53 20.82 -8.07
C GLN A 171 -9.75 20.59 -6.57
N ILE A 172 -8.93 19.74 -5.93
CA ILE A 172 -8.94 19.51 -4.49
C ILE A 172 -7.86 20.31 -3.74
N GLY A 173 -7.20 21.26 -4.43
CA GLY A 173 -6.24 22.19 -3.82
C GLY A 173 -4.86 21.59 -3.54
N VAL A 174 -4.49 20.50 -4.21
CA VAL A 174 -3.20 19.83 -4.05
C VAL A 174 -2.26 20.24 -5.19
N ASP A 175 -1.23 21.01 -4.83
CA ASP A 175 -0.07 21.32 -5.67
C ASP A 175 1.17 20.71 -4.99
N PRO A 176 1.67 19.55 -5.47
CA PRO A 176 2.80 18.86 -4.85
C PRO A 176 4.06 19.71 -4.74
N VAL A 177 4.35 20.54 -5.77
CA VAL A 177 5.55 21.38 -5.79
C VAL A 177 5.45 22.48 -4.74
N ALA A 178 4.30 23.16 -4.68
CA ALA A 178 4.08 24.21 -3.70
C ALA A 178 4.04 23.67 -2.27
N LEU A 179 3.39 22.51 -2.06
CA LEU A 179 3.30 21.86 -0.76
C LEU A 179 4.67 21.36 -0.29
N SER A 180 5.44 20.66 -1.12
CA SER A 180 6.79 20.20 -0.77
C SER A 180 7.67 21.35 -0.30
N ARG A 181 7.72 22.47 -1.06
CA ARG A 181 8.51 23.66 -0.68
C ARG A 181 8.09 24.28 0.65
N LYS A 182 6.81 24.18 1.01
CA LYS A 182 6.23 24.81 2.19
C LYS A 182 6.30 23.92 3.43
N CYS A 183 6.20 22.61 3.24
CA CYS A 183 5.86 21.66 4.29
C CYS A 183 6.98 20.67 4.63
N ASP A 184 7.90 20.40 3.69
CA ASP A 184 8.94 19.40 3.91
C ASP A 184 10.04 19.94 4.84
N HIS A 185 10.48 19.10 5.78
CA HIS A 185 11.53 19.45 6.74
C HIS A 185 12.69 18.43 6.81
N PRO A 186 13.35 18.09 5.68
CA PRO A 186 14.44 17.12 5.65
C PRO A 186 15.68 17.56 6.46
N GLU A 187 15.80 18.85 6.78
CA GLU A 187 16.88 19.39 7.58
C GLU A 187 16.85 18.93 9.04
N ILE A 188 15.70 18.50 9.58
CA ILE A 188 15.60 18.04 10.98
C ILE A 188 16.58 16.89 11.22
N TYR A 189 16.54 15.87 10.37
CA TYR A 189 17.43 14.71 10.50
C TYR A 189 18.89 15.08 10.20
N GLY A 190 19.11 16.02 9.26
CA GLY A 190 20.42 16.58 8.99
C GLY A 190 21.07 17.23 10.23
N ARG A 191 20.31 18.03 11.00
CA ARG A 191 20.80 18.70 12.22
C ARG A 191 21.22 17.73 13.34
N HIS A 192 20.69 16.51 13.34
CA HIS A 192 21.06 15.45 14.29
C HIS A 192 22.19 14.53 13.76
N GLY A 193 22.62 14.73 12.51
CA GLY A 193 23.65 13.93 11.85
C GLY A 193 23.19 12.51 11.53
N LEU A 194 21.90 12.33 11.22
CA LEU A 194 21.36 11.00 10.92
C LEU A 194 21.64 10.61 9.48
N SER A 195 21.96 9.34 9.26
CA SER A 195 22.18 8.73 7.95
C SER A 195 21.32 7.48 7.75
N LEU A 196 21.48 6.83 6.61
CA LEU A 196 21.07 5.43 6.45
C LEU A 196 21.98 4.53 7.31
N GLY A 197 21.51 3.35 7.65
CA GLY A 197 22.27 2.30 8.33
C GLY A 197 21.93 0.92 7.79
N VAL A 198 22.84 -0.03 7.99
CA VAL A 198 22.60 -1.45 7.70
C VAL A 198 22.78 -2.24 8.98
N PHE A 199 21.78 -3.05 9.32
CA PHE A 199 21.84 -3.98 10.44
C PHE A 199 22.25 -5.37 9.93
N PHE A 200 23.37 -5.84 10.45
CA PHE A 200 23.89 -7.18 10.24
C PHE A 200 23.47 -8.03 11.44
N ASP A 201 22.58 -8.99 11.21
CA ASP A 201 22.11 -9.90 12.25
C ASP A 201 23.14 -11.00 12.58
N LYS A 202 23.05 -11.53 13.79
CA LYS A 202 23.92 -12.59 14.28
C LYS A 202 23.82 -13.88 13.48
N GLU A 203 22.62 -14.24 13.01
CA GLU A 203 22.37 -15.51 12.34
C GLU A 203 23.11 -15.58 11.00
N SER A 204 23.14 -14.48 10.25
CA SER A 204 23.79 -14.39 8.94
C SER A 204 25.24 -13.90 9.00
N PHE A 205 25.59 -13.06 9.99
CA PHE A 205 26.90 -12.38 10.04
C PHE A 205 27.73 -12.67 11.29
N GLY A 206 27.28 -13.61 12.14
CA GLY A 206 27.98 -14.07 13.34
C GLY A 206 27.86 -13.15 14.56
N ARG A 207 27.41 -11.89 14.40
CA ARG A 207 27.07 -10.97 15.48
C ARG A 207 26.07 -9.90 15.04
N ASP A 208 25.26 -9.43 15.98
CA ASP A 208 24.43 -8.24 15.80
C ASP A 208 25.32 -7.00 15.68
N ARG A 209 25.18 -6.27 14.58
CA ARG A 209 25.93 -5.04 14.33
C ARG A 209 25.15 -4.08 13.45
N LEU A 210 24.78 -2.93 14.00
CA LEU A 210 24.33 -1.78 13.22
C LEU A 210 25.54 -0.98 12.71
N VAL A 211 25.58 -0.66 11.43
CA VAL A 211 26.60 0.21 10.83
C VAL A 211 25.91 1.37 10.11
N ALA A 212 26.08 2.58 10.64
CA ALA A 212 25.67 3.80 9.96
C ALA A 212 26.54 4.03 8.71
N THR A 213 25.90 4.36 7.59
CA THR A 213 26.60 4.55 6.31
C THR A 213 27.24 5.92 6.18
N GLY A 214 26.76 6.91 6.95
CA GLY A 214 27.16 8.31 6.81
C GLY A 214 26.56 9.03 5.60
N SER A 215 25.72 8.35 4.80
CA SER A 215 24.97 8.94 3.68
C SER A 215 23.48 9.07 4.02
N ARG A 216 22.85 10.17 3.62
CA ARG A 216 21.38 10.29 3.60
C ARG A 216 20.75 9.78 2.30
N HIS A 217 21.56 9.46 1.30
CA HIS A 217 21.13 9.01 -0.01
C HIS A 217 21.47 7.54 -0.22
N ARG A 218 20.61 6.81 -0.95
CA ARG A 218 20.83 5.39 -1.29
C ARG A 218 22.00 5.18 -2.24
N ARG A 219 22.32 6.18 -3.08
CA ARG A 219 23.55 6.20 -3.87
C ARG A 219 24.69 6.72 -3.02
N PHE A 220 25.79 5.97 -3.00
CA PHE A 220 26.96 6.30 -2.23
C PHE A 220 28.03 6.96 -3.10
N GLU A 221 28.64 8.03 -2.58
CA GLU A 221 29.96 8.43 -3.05
C GLU A 221 30.98 7.33 -2.73
N ALA A 222 31.98 7.16 -3.61
CA ALA A 222 32.98 6.09 -3.50
C ALA A 222 33.68 6.06 -2.12
N LYS A 223 34.02 7.23 -1.57
CA LYS A 223 34.64 7.34 -0.24
C LYS A 223 33.70 6.85 0.87
N THR A 224 32.42 7.15 0.76
CA THR A 224 31.39 6.82 1.76
C THR A 224 31.10 5.32 1.76
N ILE A 225 30.90 4.70 0.59
CA ILE A 225 30.70 3.24 0.52
C ILE A 225 31.95 2.48 1.01
N HIS A 226 33.16 2.93 0.64
CA HIS A 226 34.40 2.31 1.11
C HIS A 226 34.52 2.37 2.65
N ALA A 227 34.20 3.53 3.25
CA ALA A 227 34.22 3.69 4.70
C ALA A 227 33.17 2.81 5.41
N PHE A 228 31.98 2.67 4.83
CA PHE A 228 30.94 1.76 5.30
C PHE A 228 31.38 0.29 5.24
N LEU A 229 31.89 -0.15 4.09
CA LEU A 229 32.33 -1.52 3.87
C LEU A 229 33.48 -1.93 4.78
N ASN A 230 34.39 -1.01 5.13
CA ASN A 230 35.44 -1.31 6.11
C ASN A 230 34.91 -1.59 7.52
N LYS A 231 33.71 -1.11 7.84
CA LYS A 231 33.04 -1.36 9.11
C LYS A 231 32.06 -2.54 9.05
N SER A 232 31.69 -3.01 7.86
CA SER A 232 30.77 -4.13 7.70
C SER A 232 31.45 -5.48 8.01
N PRO A 233 30.67 -6.52 8.37
CA PRO A 233 31.20 -7.85 8.67
C PRO A 233 31.45 -8.72 7.43
N PHE A 234 31.30 -8.17 6.21
CA PHE A 234 31.57 -8.90 4.97
C PHE A 234 33.03 -9.38 4.87
N SER A 235 33.26 -10.45 4.11
CA SER A 235 34.62 -10.90 3.77
C SER A 235 35.36 -9.85 2.94
N PRO A 236 36.71 -9.85 2.90
CA PRO A 236 37.46 -8.92 2.05
C PRO A 236 37.03 -8.96 0.57
N GLN A 237 36.76 -10.16 0.04
CA GLN A 237 36.30 -10.34 -1.34
C GLN A 237 34.92 -9.72 -1.55
N VAL A 238 33.95 -9.99 -0.67
CA VAL A 238 32.59 -9.43 -0.78
C VAL A 238 32.62 -7.90 -0.71
N ARG A 239 33.46 -7.30 0.15
CA ARG A 239 33.63 -5.84 0.19
C ARG A 239 34.19 -5.30 -1.12
N ALA A 240 35.20 -5.97 -1.69
CA ALA A 240 35.79 -5.56 -2.97
C ALA A 240 34.75 -5.62 -4.10
N ASP A 241 33.93 -6.66 -4.14
CA ASP A 241 32.89 -6.81 -5.15
C ASP A 241 31.74 -5.82 -4.99
N ILE A 242 31.26 -5.55 -3.76
CA ILE A 242 30.27 -4.49 -3.53
C ILE A 242 30.85 -3.14 -3.98
N LEU A 243 32.09 -2.82 -3.59
CA LEU A 243 32.72 -1.57 -4.03
C LEU A 243 32.80 -1.48 -5.56
N ARG A 244 33.17 -2.58 -6.23
CA ARG A 244 33.25 -2.67 -7.70
C ARG A 244 31.89 -2.52 -8.36
N ILE A 245 30.81 -3.07 -7.79
CA ILE A 245 29.45 -2.91 -8.30
C ILE A 245 28.97 -1.45 -8.14
N GLU A 246 29.18 -0.85 -6.97
CA GLU A 246 28.73 0.51 -6.66
C GLU A 246 29.50 1.59 -7.45
N THR A 247 30.78 1.36 -7.75
CA THR A 247 31.68 2.41 -8.25
C THR A 247 32.44 2.08 -9.54
N GLY A 248 32.37 0.83 -10.00
CA GLY A 248 33.13 0.37 -11.16
C GLY A 248 32.57 0.86 -12.50
N HIS A 249 33.44 0.88 -13.50
CA HIS A 249 33.12 1.29 -14.87
C HIS A 249 33.48 0.21 -15.91
N GLU A 250 33.55 -1.05 -15.49
CA GLU A 250 33.83 -2.18 -16.36
C GLU A 250 32.68 -2.44 -17.34
N ASP A 251 33.01 -2.65 -18.62
CA ASP A 251 32.04 -3.08 -19.61
C ASP A 251 31.95 -4.61 -19.60
N TYR A 252 30.92 -5.14 -18.94
CA TYR A 252 30.71 -6.59 -18.83
C TYR A 252 30.16 -7.25 -20.10
N TYR A 253 29.89 -6.48 -21.16
CA TYR A 253 29.48 -6.98 -22.46
C TYR A 253 30.30 -6.33 -23.60
N PRO A 254 31.64 -6.54 -23.60
CA PRO A 254 32.49 -5.95 -24.61
C PRO A 254 32.09 -6.45 -26.01
N GLY A 255 32.07 -5.54 -26.98
CA GLY A 255 31.73 -5.85 -28.38
C GLY A 255 30.24 -5.86 -28.69
N LEU A 256 29.34 -5.74 -27.71
CA LEU A 256 27.91 -5.54 -27.97
C LEU A 256 27.56 -4.06 -28.11
N THR A 257 26.61 -3.76 -28.99
CA THR A 257 26.01 -2.42 -29.05
C THR A 257 25.17 -2.13 -27.79
N PRO A 258 24.92 -0.86 -27.44
CA PRO A 258 24.07 -0.53 -26.29
C PRO A 258 22.69 -1.22 -26.33
N ASP A 259 22.08 -1.35 -27.52
CA ASP A 259 20.77 -1.99 -27.65
C ASP A 259 20.85 -3.51 -27.47
N GLN A 260 21.89 -4.16 -28.00
CA GLN A 260 22.15 -5.59 -27.75
C GLN A 260 22.42 -5.88 -26.27
N LYS A 261 23.07 -4.96 -25.55
CA LYS A 261 23.27 -5.07 -24.10
C LYS A 261 21.93 -5.02 -23.36
N LYS A 262 21.06 -4.06 -23.70
CA LYS A 262 19.70 -3.98 -23.11
C LYS A 262 18.89 -5.25 -23.37
N ASP A 263 18.95 -5.79 -24.58
CA ASP A 263 18.28 -7.03 -24.95
C ASP A 263 18.75 -8.23 -24.13
N ARG A 264 20.03 -8.26 -23.73
CA ARG A 264 20.54 -9.29 -22.82
C ARG A 264 20.08 -9.07 -21.38
N LEU A 265 20.13 -7.83 -20.89
CA LEU A 265 19.68 -7.48 -19.53
C LEU A 265 18.19 -7.75 -19.32
N ALA A 266 17.37 -7.67 -20.38
CA ALA A 266 15.94 -7.98 -20.34
C ALA A 266 15.64 -9.47 -20.11
N LYS A 267 16.62 -10.35 -20.26
CA LYS A 267 16.44 -11.83 -20.23
C LYS A 267 17.09 -12.49 -19.02
N ILE A 268 17.66 -11.72 -18.11
CA ILE A 268 18.31 -12.21 -16.89
C ILE A 268 17.83 -11.39 -15.70
N SER A 269 17.75 -12.04 -14.54
CA SER A 269 17.48 -11.32 -13.29
C SER A 269 18.68 -10.44 -12.91
N TYR A 270 18.48 -9.44 -12.06
CA TYR A 270 19.59 -8.65 -11.53
C TYR A 270 20.53 -9.51 -10.66
N ARG A 271 20.01 -10.49 -9.92
CA ARG A 271 20.83 -11.51 -9.26
C ARG A 271 21.77 -12.20 -10.25
N ASP A 272 21.22 -12.75 -11.34
CA ASP A 272 22.00 -13.53 -12.30
C ASP A 272 22.99 -12.67 -13.06
N TYR A 273 22.65 -11.41 -13.31
CA TYR A 273 23.60 -10.41 -13.81
C TYR A 273 24.79 -10.26 -12.85
N LEU A 274 24.55 -10.05 -11.56
CA LEU A 274 25.63 -9.89 -10.58
C LEU A 274 26.49 -11.17 -10.45
N LEU A 275 25.88 -12.34 -10.41
CA LEU A 275 26.59 -13.61 -10.18
C LEU A 275 27.29 -14.16 -11.43
N HIS A 276 26.68 -14.06 -12.60
CA HIS A 276 27.16 -14.75 -13.81
C HIS A 276 27.82 -13.83 -14.82
N VAL A 277 27.44 -12.56 -14.85
CA VAL A 277 27.99 -11.57 -15.80
C VAL A 277 29.07 -10.74 -15.12
N VAL A 278 28.74 -10.12 -13.98
CA VAL A 278 29.70 -9.35 -13.16
C VAL A 278 30.66 -10.25 -12.40
N LYS A 279 30.29 -11.53 -12.22
CA LYS A 279 31.06 -12.56 -11.50
C LYS A 279 31.41 -12.14 -10.07
N ALA A 280 30.47 -11.50 -9.39
CA ALA A 280 30.64 -11.14 -7.99
C ALA A 280 30.54 -12.36 -7.08
N ASP A 281 31.24 -12.33 -5.94
CA ASP A 281 31.10 -13.32 -4.89
C ASP A 281 29.63 -13.47 -4.45
N PRO A 282 29.08 -14.69 -4.32
CA PRO A 282 27.68 -14.90 -3.90
C PRO A 282 27.30 -14.23 -2.58
N GLY A 283 28.27 -13.96 -1.70
CA GLY A 283 28.08 -13.24 -0.45
C GLY A 283 27.56 -11.80 -0.64
N VAL A 284 27.64 -11.21 -1.85
CA VAL A 284 27.03 -9.91 -2.15
C VAL A 284 25.50 -9.94 -2.09
N MET A 285 24.86 -11.12 -2.18
CA MET A 285 23.41 -11.25 -2.09
C MET A 285 22.86 -10.85 -0.72
N TRP A 286 23.65 -11.04 0.34
CA TRP A 286 23.32 -10.53 1.67
C TRP A 286 23.19 -9.01 1.73
N PHE A 287 23.71 -8.29 0.73
CA PHE A 287 23.52 -6.85 0.59
C PHE A 287 22.40 -6.53 -0.39
N TYR A 288 22.40 -7.13 -1.58
CA TYR A 288 21.52 -6.71 -2.67
C TYR A 288 20.15 -7.40 -2.74
N GLN A 289 19.95 -8.57 -2.10
CA GLN A 289 18.79 -9.44 -2.35
C GLN A 289 17.45 -8.69 -2.25
N HIS A 290 17.31 -7.82 -1.24
CA HIS A 290 16.07 -7.11 -0.94
C HIS A 290 16.03 -5.65 -1.45
N HIS A 291 16.89 -5.28 -2.40
CA HIS A 291 16.93 -3.89 -2.91
C HIS A 291 15.72 -3.51 -3.79
N THR A 292 14.98 -4.50 -4.29
CA THR A 292 13.79 -4.32 -5.14
C THR A 292 12.47 -4.47 -4.37
N ASP A 293 12.53 -4.97 -3.14
CA ASP A 293 11.37 -5.31 -2.32
C ASP A 293 10.39 -4.14 -2.15
N GLU A 294 10.86 -2.95 -1.79
CA GLU A 294 9.97 -1.81 -1.50
C GLU A 294 9.13 -1.40 -2.73
N GLU A 295 9.65 -1.66 -3.94
CA GLU A 295 9.06 -1.27 -5.21
C GLU A 295 8.20 -2.40 -5.82
N TRP A 296 8.76 -3.60 -5.98
CA TRP A 296 8.11 -4.74 -6.65
C TRP A 296 7.61 -5.84 -5.70
N ALA A 297 7.80 -5.68 -4.39
CA ALA A 297 7.48 -6.67 -3.37
C ALA A 297 8.15 -8.05 -3.55
N CYS A 298 9.28 -8.09 -4.26
CA CYS A 298 10.11 -9.27 -4.42
C CYS A 298 11.59 -8.90 -4.59
N GLY A 299 12.46 -9.84 -4.25
CA GLY A 299 13.89 -9.68 -4.38
C GLY A 299 14.43 -9.63 -5.81
N ILE A 300 15.70 -9.26 -5.93
CA ILE A 300 16.38 -8.95 -7.20
C ILE A 300 16.52 -10.14 -8.16
N ASP A 301 16.16 -11.33 -7.71
CA ASP A 301 16.12 -12.54 -8.51
C ASP A 301 14.84 -12.73 -9.29
N ALA A 302 13.79 -11.97 -8.94
CA ALA A 302 12.54 -11.90 -9.67
C ALA A 302 12.39 -10.60 -10.47
N VAL A 303 13.39 -9.71 -10.46
CA VAL A 303 13.36 -8.47 -11.25
C VAL A 303 14.43 -8.51 -12.33
N SER A 304 14.06 -8.11 -13.55
CA SER A 304 14.98 -8.12 -14.68
C SER A 304 16.16 -7.15 -14.45
N ALA A 305 17.33 -7.48 -14.97
CA ALA A 305 18.49 -6.61 -14.86
C ALA A 305 18.29 -5.29 -15.63
N ILE A 306 17.47 -5.29 -16.70
CA ILE A 306 17.15 -4.07 -17.44
C ILE A 306 16.27 -3.12 -16.62
N ASP A 307 15.30 -3.65 -15.87
CA ASP A 307 14.45 -2.86 -14.99
C ASP A 307 15.25 -2.30 -13.81
N CYS A 308 16.12 -3.12 -13.21
CA CYS A 308 17.03 -2.65 -12.16
C CYS A 308 17.96 -1.54 -12.66
N TRP A 309 18.47 -1.63 -13.90
CA TRP A 309 19.23 -0.53 -14.51
C TRP A 309 18.38 0.72 -14.70
N GLY A 310 17.17 0.60 -15.25
CA GLY A 310 16.26 1.72 -15.49
C GLY A 310 15.82 2.42 -14.20
N PHE A 311 15.67 1.65 -13.12
CA PHE A 311 15.38 2.15 -11.77
C PHE A 311 16.63 2.71 -11.05
N GLY A 312 17.81 2.46 -11.61
CA GLY A 312 19.05 3.09 -11.17
C GLY A 312 19.84 2.34 -10.10
N LEU A 313 19.69 1.00 -10.03
CA LEU A 313 20.56 0.12 -9.25
C LEU A 313 21.99 0.10 -9.85
N PRO A 314 23.01 -0.27 -9.06
CA PRO A 314 24.41 -0.22 -9.48
C PRO A 314 24.84 -1.44 -10.33
N GLY A 315 26.08 -1.43 -10.81
CA GLY A 315 26.69 -2.52 -11.59
C GLY A 315 26.68 -2.31 -13.11
N PHE A 316 25.89 -1.35 -13.62
CA PHE A 316 25.71 -1.12 -15.05
C PHE A 316 26.52 0.07 -15.62
N GLN A 317 27.21 0.81 -14.77
CA GLN A 317 27.82 2.11 -15.10
C GLN A 317 28.81 2.02 -16.28
N GLY A 318 29.56 0.92 -16.36
CA GLY A 318 30.51 0.66 -17.45
C GLY A 318 29.88 0.20 -18.77
N LEU A 319 28.61 -0.22 -18.77
CA LEU A 319 27.91 -0.66 -19.99
C LEU A 319 27.63 0.49 -20.96
N LYS A 320 27.64 1.74 -20.47
CA LYS A 320 27.40 2.98 -21.23
C LYS A 320 26.08 2.94 -22.02
N LEU A 321 25.03 2.44 -21.37
CA LEU A 321 23.70 2.36 -21.97
C LEU A 321 23.11 3.76 -22.17
N ARG A 322 22.47 3.99 -23.32
CA ARG A 322 21.71 5.22 -23.57
C ARG A 322 20.48 5.25 -22.66
N PRO A 323 20.19 6.34 -21.92
CA PRO A 323 19.06 6.43 -21.01
C PRO A 323 17.74 6.64 -21.78
N ILE A 324 17.32 5.62 -22.50
CA ILE A 324 16.11 5.58 -23.31
C ILE A 324 15.41 4.27 -22.97
N ALA A 325 14.12 4.33 -22.65
CA ALA A 325 13.34 3.13 -22.36
C ALA A 325 13.24 2.20 -23.57
N THR A 326 12.97 0.93 -23.30
CA THR A 326 12.63 -0.07 -24.31
C THR A 326 11.27 -0.67 -23.99
N ASP A 327 10.64 -1.31 -24.97
CA ASP A 327 9.38 -2.05 -24.82
C ASP A 327 9.46 -3.25 -23.86
N LYS A 328 10.69 -3.66 -23.51
CA LYS A 328 11.01 -4.74 -22.58
C LYS A 328 11.11 -4.30 -21.12
N MET A 329 10.94 -3.01 -20.83
CA MET A 329 10.96 -2.50 -19.46
C MET A 329 9.56 -2.47 -18.84
N GLY A 330 9.52 -2.65 -17.54
CA GLY A 330 8.34 -2.38 -16.72
C GLY A 330 7.93 -0.91 -16.72
N TYR A 331 6.72 -0.63 -16.24
CA TYR A 331 6.13 0.72 -16.26
C TYR A 331 6.98 1.73 -15.47
N THR A 332 7.41 1.34 -14.27
CA THR A 332 8.24 2.16 -13.37
C THR A 332 9.60 2.52 -13.97
N PRO A 333 10.48 1.56 -14.33
CA PRO A 333 11.82 1.87 -14.83
C PRO A 333 11.75 2.57 -16.19
N ALA A 334 10.80 2.21 -17.06
CA ALA A 334 10.62 2.90 -18.35
C ALA A 334 10.20 4.36 -18.16
N GLY A 335 9.28 4.63 -17.23
CA GLY A 335 8.80 5.97 -16.93
C GLY A 335 9.90 6.86 -16.40
N TYR A 336 10.55 6.49 -15.28
CA TYR A 336 11.61 7.31 -14.68
C TYR A 336 12.75 7.58 -15.66
N LEU A 337 13.15 6.59 -16.46
CA LEU A 337 14.21 6.75 -17.45
C LEU A 337 13.82 7.74 -18.56
N THR A 338 12.54 7.78 -18.95
CA THR A 338 12.05 8.59 -20.07
C THR A 338 11.69 10.01 -19.64
N THR A 339 11.12 10.18 -18.45
CA THR A 339 10.52 11.45 -18.03
C THR A 339 11.17 12.07 -16.81
N GLY A 340 12.00 11.31 -16.07
CA GLY A 340 12.54 11.74 -14.79
C GLY A 340 11.54 11.69 -13.63
N GLY A 341 10.37 11.05 -13.82
CA GLY A 341 9.32 10.98 -12.80
C GLY A 341 8.44 12.23 -12.70
N SER A 342 7.64 12.28 -11.64
CA SER A 342 6.80 13.42 -11.26
C SER A 342 7.42 14.21 -10.10
N PRO A 343 6.98 15.46 -9.85
CA PRO A 343 7.28 16.13 -8.59
C PRO A 343 6.65 15.37 -7.41
N THR A 344 7.40 15.24 -6.31
CA THR A 344 6.98 14.47 -5.15
C THR A 344 6.47 15.33 -4.00
N PHE A 345 5.50 14.82 -3.25
CA PHE A 345 5.07 15.35 -1.95
C PHE A 345 4.40 14.24 -1.14
N HIS A 346 4.53 14.27 0.19
CA HIS A 346 3.75 13.38 1.07
C HIS A 346 3.02 14.18 2.14
N PHE A 347 1.77 13.80 2.39
CA PHE A 347 1.07 14.23 3.60
C PHE A 347 1.53 13.38 4.81
N PRO A 348 1.34 13.86 6.05
CA PRO A 348 1.66 13.08 7.24
C PRO A 348 0.96 11.72 7.32
N ASP A 349 -0.24 11.58 6.73
CA ASP A 349 -1.00 10.34 6.63
C ASP A 349 -0.93 9.68 5.24
N GLY A 350 0.04 10.10 4.42
CA GLY A 350 0.17 9.74 3.02
C GLY A 350 -1.04 10.12 2.17
N ASN A 351 -1.37 9.32 1.16
CA ASN A 351 -2.46 9.69 0.25
C ASN A 351 -3.87 9.53 0.85
N ALA A 352 -3.99 9.19 2.14
CA ALA A 352 -5.28 9.24 2.83
C ALA A 352 -5.87 10.66 2.79
N SER A 353 -5.02 11.70 2.84
CA SER A 353 -5.44 13.09 2.66
C SER A 353 -6.07 13.34 1.28
N ILE A 354 -5.60 12.70 0.20
CA ILE A 354 -6.23 12.80 -1.13
C ILE A 354 -7.63 12.18 -1.10
N ALA A 355 -7.77 10.97 -0.56
CA ALA A 355 -9.07 10.31 -0.44
C ALA A 355 -10.06 11.16 0.38
N ARG A 356 -9.61 11.72 1.52
CA ARG A 356 -10.39 12.60 2.39
C ARG A 356 -10.79 13.90 1.70
N LEU A 357 -9.91 14.51 0.92
CA LEU A 357 -10.22 15.69 0.11
C LEU A 357 -11.28 15.40 -0.97
N ILE A 358 -11.19 14.25 -1.64
CA ILE A 358 -12.22 13.85 -2.61
C ILE A 358 -13.55 13.61 -1.89
N VAL A 359 -13.56 12.91 -0.74
CA VAL A 359 -14.77 12.72 0.07
C VAL A 359 -15.35 14.05 0.52
N ARG A 360 -14.55 15.00 1.02
CA ARG A 360 -15.02 16.35 1.37
C ARG A 360 -15.69 17.03 0.18
N ARG A 361 -15.12 16.91 -1.02
CA ARG A 361 -15.72 17.52 -2.22
C ARG A 361 -17.05 16.85 -2.61
N LEU A 362 -17.17 15.54 -2.40
CA LEU A 362 -18.36 14.76 -2.75
C LEU A 362 -19.49 14.86 -1.70
N ILE A 363 -19.11 14.93 -0.42
CA ILE A 363 -19.97 14.97 0.78
C ILE A 363 -19.41 16.03 1.75
N PRO A 364 -19.65 17.33 1.50
CA PRO A 364 -19.05 18.42 2.29
C PRO A 364 -19.36 18.35 3.79
N GLU A 365 -20.52 17.81 4.16
CA GLU A 365 -20.94 17.68 5.56
C GLU A 365 -20.10 16.67 6.34
N ALA A 366 -19.38 15.76 5.67
CA ALA A 366 -18.62 14.70 6.31
C ALA A 366 -17.27 15.18 6.86
N ILE A 367 -16.64 16.21 6.27
CA ILE A 367 -15.32 16.69 6.70
C ILE A 367 -15.24 18.21 6.59
N PRO A 368 -15.22 18.98 7.70
CA PRO A 368 -15.19 20.44 7.67
C PRO A 368 -13.86 20.97 7.15
N GLY A 369 -13.85 22.21 6.66
CA GLY A 369 -12.65 22.88 6.13
C GLY A 369 -12.74 23.11 4.62
N ALA A 370 -11.70 23.69 4.03
CA ALA A 370 -11.68 24.12 2.63
C ALA A 370 -10.33 23.88 1.93
N THR A 371 -9.24 23.60 2.64
CA THR A 371 -7.90 23.51 2.01
C THR A 371 -7.25 22.14 2.17
N ALA A 372 -6.22 21.88 1.36
CA ALA A 372 -5.37 20.70 1.49
C ALA A 372 -4.58 20.70 2.81
N GLU A 373 -4.36 21.86 3.44
CA GLU A 373 -3.67 21.91 4.72
C GLU A 373 -4.57 21.60 5.92
N ASP A 374 -5.83 22.03 5.90
CA ASP A 374 -6.74 21.78 7.03
C ASP A 374 -7.24 20.32 7.08
N ILE A 375 -7.27 19.61 5.94
CA ILE A 375 -7.77 18.22 5.83
C ILE A 375 -7.00 17.27 6.75
N VAL A 376 -5.72 17.56 6.98
CA VAL A 376 -4.81 16.72 7.74
C VAL A 376 -5.27 16.56 9.18
N THR A 377 -5.89 17.60 9.76
CA THR A 377 -6.36 17.60 11.16
C THR A 377 -7.88 17.63 11.30
N ALA A 378 -8.63 17.79 10.20
CA ALA A 378 -10.09 17.82 10.24
C ALA A 378 -10.66 16.44 10.66
N PRO A 379 -11.59 16.32 11.61
CA PRO A 379 -12.26 15.05 11.88
C PRO A 379 -13.21 14.69 10.72
N CYS A 380 -13.36 13.41 10.42
CA CYS A 380 -14.44 12.93 9.55
C CYS A 380 -15.63 12.50 10.41
N ASP A 381 -16.81 13.04 10.13
CA ASP A 381 -18.08 12.59 10.67
C ASP A 381 -18.65 11.49 9.76
N TYR A 382 -18.35 10.24 10.11
CA TYR A 382 -18.78 9.05 9.37
C TYR A 382 -20.31 8.90 9.29
N SER A 383 -21.06 9.50 10.22
CA SER A 383 -22.53 9.48 10.21
C SER A 383 -23.14 10.26 9.05
N LYS A 384 -22.35 11.13 8.40
CA LYS A 384 -22.79 11.94 7.25
C LYS A 384 -22.57 11.26 5.91
N LEU A 385 -21.80 10.16 5.87
CA LEU A 385 -21.42 9.53 4.62
C LEU A 385 -22.59 8.84 3.91
N ASP A 386 -23.58 8.30 4.64
CA ASP A 386 -24.68 7.50 4.07
C ASP A 386 -26.09 8.00 4.47
N LEU A 387 -26.33 9.32 4.36
CA LEU A 387 -27.62 9.91 4.73
C LEU A 387 -28.73 9.54 3.72
N PRO A 388 -29.91 9.09 4.19
CA PRO A 388 -31.06 8.86 3.32
C PRO A 388 -31.44 10.10 2.52
N GLY A 389 -31.70 9.93 1.22
CA GLY A 389 -32.07 11.03 0.32
C GLY A 389 -30.91 11.90 -0.17
N ALA A 390 -29.71 11.75 0.38
CA ALA A 390 -28.54 12.46 -0.13
C ALA A 390 -28.23 12.06 -1.58
N PRO A 391 -27.81 13.01 -2.45
CA PRO A 391 -27.50 12.71 -3.84
C PRO A 391 -26.25 11.83 -3.99
N LEU A 392 -25.30 11.90 -3.05
CA LEU A 392 -24.15 11.01 -3.01
C LEU A 392 -24.07 10.34 -1.65
N ARG A 393 -23.95 9.02 -1.66
CA ARG A 393 -23.89 8.18 -0.47
C ARG A 393 -22.67 7.28 -0.54
N LEU A 394 -21.93 7.18 0.56
CA LEU A 394 -20.79 6.30 0.74
C LEU A 394 -21.09 5.38 1.93
N ARG A 395 -21.30 4.09 1.62
CA ARG A 395 -21.66 3.06 2.58
C ARG A 395 -20.48 2.12 2.79
N LEU A 396 -19.95 2.14 4.01
CA LEU A 396 -18.84 1.32 4.50
C LEU A 396 -19.34 -0.04 5.00
N ASN A 397 -18.41 -0.97 5.24
CA ASN A 397 -18.70 -2.35 5.68
C ASN A 397 -19.70 -3.07 4.76
N SER A 398 -19.79 -2.68 3.49
CA SER A 398 -20.74 -3.14 2.50
C SER A 398 -20.01 -3.71 1.29
N LEU A 399 -19.90 -5.03 1.25
CA LEU A 399 -19.25 -5.76 0.16
C LEU A 399 -20.23 -5.99 -0.99
N VAL A 400 -19.85 -5.60 -2.20
CA VAL A 400 -20.55 -6.03 -3.42
C VAL A 400 -20.24 -7.51 -3.69
N VAL A 401 -21.30 -8.31 -3.85
CA VAL A 401 -21.22 -9.77 -4.09
C VAL A 401 -21.74 -10.17 -5.46
N ARG A 402 -22.47 -9.28 -6.15
CA ARG A 402 -22.87 -9.47 -7.55
C ARG A 402 -23.08 -8.15 -8.28
N ALA A 403 -22.67 -8.11 -9.54
CA ALA A 403 -22.99 -7.05 -10.48
C ALA A 403 -23.52 -7.67 -11.79
N ARG A 404 -24.73 -7.27 -12.19
CA ARG A 404 -25.43 -7.85 -13.34
C ARG A 404 -25.98 -6.77 -14.26
N THR A 405 -25.73 -6.88 -15.55
CA THR A 405 -26.37 -6.01 -16.55
C THR A 405 -27.81 -6.46 -16.79
N THR A 406 -28.73 -5.51 -16.88
CA THR A 406 -30.15 -5.73 -17.15
C THR A 406 -30.59 -4.86 -18.34
N LYS A 407 -31.83 -5.03 -18.82
CA LYS A 407 -32.39 -4.15 -19.86
C LYS A 407 -32.48 -2.68 -19.43
N GLU A 408 -32.55 -2.42 -18.13
CA GLU A 408 -32.81 -1.10 -17.54
C GLU A 408 -31.54 -0.44 -16.95
N GLY A 409 -30.40 -1.13 -16.98
CA GLY A 409 -29.15 -0.67 -16.36
C GLY A 409 -28.41 -1.82 -15.67
N VAL A 410 -28.04 -1.64 -14.42
CA VAL A 410 -27.27 -2.60 -13.61
C VAL A 410 -28.00 -2.91 -12.30
N GLU A 411 -28.06 -4.19 -11.93
CA GLU A 411 -28.45 -4.66 -10.60
C GLU A 411 -27.18 -5.01 -9.81
N ILE A 412 -27.06 -4.46 -8.60
CA ILE A 412 -25.97 -4.73 -7.66
C ILE A 412 -26.55 -5.43 -6.42
N ALA A 413 -25.96 -6.56 -6.05
CA ALA A 413 -26.20 -7.20 -4.76
C ALA A 413 -25.00 -6.97 -3.84
N TYR A 414 -25.27 -6.67 -2.57
CA TYR A 414 -24.24 -6.37 -1.58
C TYR A 414 -24.68 -6.79 -0.17
N THR A 415 -23.73 -6.98 0.73
CA THR A 415 -23.95 -7.56 2.07
C THR A 415 -22.93 -6.99 3.06
N PRO A 416 -23.15 -7.09 4.39
CA PRO A 416 -22.10 -6.81 5.36
C PRO A 416 -20.82 -7.61 5.07
N SER A 417 -19.67 -6.94 5.09
CA SER A 417 -18.40 -7.55 4.65
C SER A 417 -17.93 -8.75 5.47
N ALA A 418 -18.35 -8.81 6.74
CA ALA A 418 -18.10 -9.93 7.64
C ALA A 418 -18.95 -11.19 7.32
N GLY A 419 -19.90 -11.10 6.38
CA GLY A 419 -20.82 -12.19 6.05
C GLY A 419 -22.00 -12.32 7.02
N GLY A 420 -22.85 -13.32 6.79
CA GLY A 420 -23.98 -13.70 7.65
C GLY A 420 -25.14 -12.70 7.74
N GLY A 421 -25.06 -11.54 7.08
CA GLY A 421 -26.10 -10.51 7.07
C GLY A 421 -27.05 -10.63 5.87
N ALA A 422 -28.09 -9.79 5.86
CA ALA A 422 -29.01 -9.70 4.74
C ALA A 422 -28.27 -9.29 3.45
N VAL A 423 -28.62 -9.94 2.33
CA VAL A 423 -28.12 -9.55 1.01
C VAL A 423 -29.11 -8.54 0.43
N ARG A 424 -28.63 -7.32 0.24
CA ARG A 424 -29.39 -6.19 -0.25
C ARG A 424 -29.18 -5.98 -1.73
N ARG A 425 -30.16 -5.36 -2.38
CA ARG A 425 -30.15 -5.04 -3.80
C ARG A 425 -30.37 -3.56 -4.04
N ALA A 426 -29.51 -2.98 -4.88
CA ALA A 426 -29.67 -1.65 -5.46
C ALA A 426 -29.64 -1.70 -6.99
N ARG A 427 -30.24 -0.71 -7.65
CA ARG A 427 -30.23 -0.56 -9.11
C ARG A 427 -29.55 0.73 -9.53
N ALA A 428 -28.88 0.73 -10.67
CA ALA A 428 -28.33 1.94 -11.26
C ALA A 428 -28.35 1.96 -12.78
N LYS A 429 -28.23 3.14 -13.39
CA LYS A 429 -27.99 3.24 -14.84
C LYS A 429 -26.62 2.71 -15.22
N HIS A 430 -25.59 3.05 -14.44
CA HIS A 430 -24.21 2.62 -14.67
C HIS A 430 -23.57 2.05 -13.41
N CYS A 431 -22.55 1.22 -13.60
CA CYS A 431 -21.70 0.75 -12.51
C CYS A 431 -20.21 0.88 -12.86
N VAL A 432 -19.41 1.28 -11.88
CA VAL A 432 -17.94 1.16 -11.94
C VAL A 432 -17.48 0.15 -10.90
N LEU A 433 -16.83 -0.92 -11.36
CA LEU A 433 -16.12 -1.86 -10.49
C LEU A 433 -14.70 -1.35 -10.28
N ALA A 434 -14.45 -0.76 -9.11
CA ALA A 434 -13.15 -0.22 -8.68
C ALA A 434 -12.45 -1.14 -7.65
N SER A 435 -12.94 -2.38 -7.48
CA SER A 435 -12.33 -3.44 -6.67
C SER A 435 -11.15 -4.11 -7.38
N TRP A 436 -10.47 -5.04 -6.70
CA TRP A 436 -9.39 -5.80 -7.34
C TRP A 436 -9.88 -6.55 -8.57
N ASN A 437 -9.19 -6.41 -9.71
CA ASN A 437 -9.67 -6.91 -10.99
C ASN A 437 -9.87 -8.44 -10.98
N MET A 438 -9.03 -9.18 -10.25
CA MET A 438 -9.13 -10.63 -10.09
C MET A 438 -10.42 -11.10 -9.39
N MET A 439 -11.11 -10.22 -8.65
CA MET A 439 -12.39 -10.53 -7.99
C MET A 439 -13.58 -10.35 -8.94
N ILE A 440 -13.46 -9.49 -9.95
CA ILE A 440 -14.55 -9.10 -10.84
C ILE A 440 -15.24 -10.28 -11.54
N PRO A 441 -14.53 -11.33 -12.02
CA PRO A 441 -15.20 -12.48 -12.63
C PRO A 441 -16.17 -13.22 -11.70
N TYR A 442 -15.95 -13.19 -10.38
CA TYR A 442 -16.86 -13.76 -9.40
C TYR A 442 -18.07 -12.85 -9.16
N LEU A 443 -17.88 -11.53 -9.21
CA LEU A 443 -18.95 -10.54 -9.06
C LEU A 443 -19.84 -10.47 -10.31
N CYS A 444 -19.25 -10.62 -11.50
CA CYS A 444 -19.93 -10.50 -12.79
C CYS A 444 -19.67 -11.75 -13.65
N PRO A 445 -20.31 -12.89 -13.34
CA PRO A 445 -20.05 -14.16 -14.03
C PRO A 445 -20.46 -14.16 -15.52
N GLU A 446 -21.33 -13.22 -15.93
CA GLU A 446 -21.81 -13.01 -17.30
C GLU A 446 -20.72 -12.41 -18.23
N LEU A 447 -19.57 -11.99 -17.70
CA LEU A 447 -18.46 -11.50 -18.52
C LEU A 447 -17.98 -12.56 -19.52
N PRO A 448 -17.55 -12.15 -20.74
CA PRO A 448 -16.97 -13.06 -21.71
C PRO A 448 -15.80 -13.86 -21.14
N ALA A 449 -15.66 -15.13 -21.55
CA ALA A 449 -14.64 -16.04 -21.02
C ALA A 449 -13.21 -15.48 -21.18
N GLN A 450 -12.91 -14.85 -22.32
CA GLN A 450 -11.61 -14.23 -22.58
C GLN A 450 -11.32 -13.08 -21.60
N GLN A 451 -12.33 -12.25 -21.31
CA GLN A 451 -12.20 -11.15 -20.36
C GLN A 451 -12.00 -11.67 -18.93
N LYS A 452 -12.74 -12.71 -18.52
CA LYS A 452 -12.56 -13.36 -17.22
C LYS A 452 -11.17 -13.95 -17.06
N ALA A 453 -10.65 -14.64 -18.08
CA ALA A 453 -9.30 -15.20 -18.06
C ALA A 453 -8.23 -14.11 -17.88
N ALA A 454 -8.38 -12.99 -18.60
CA ALA A 454 -7.47 -11.84 -18.50
C ALA A 454 -7.51 -11.15 -17.13
N LEU A 455 -8.70 -11.07 -16.50
CA LEU A 455 -8.85 -10.53 -15.15
C LEU A 455 -8.26 -11.47 -14.09
N HIS A 456 -8.42 -12.79 -14.23
CA HIS A 456 -7.87 -13.79 -13.31
C HIS A 456 -6.36 -13.97 -13.40
N SER A 457 -5.73 -13.59 -14.51
CA SER A 457 -4.27 -13.69 -14.63
C SER A 457 -3.53 -12.68 -13.75
N LEU A 458 -4.21 -11.65 -13.24
CA LEU A 458 -3.63 -10.69 -12.31
C LEU A 458 -3.17 -11.39 -11.02
N VAL A 459 -1.91 -11.16 -10.65
CA VAL A 459 -1.36 -11.52 -9.35
C VAL A 459 -0.85 -10.25 -8.68
N LYS A 460 -1.53 -9.82 -7.62
CA LYS A 460 -1.12 -8.64 -6.84
C LYS A 460 0.04 -8.97 -5.92
N ALA A 461 0.93 -8.00 -5.73
CA ALA A 461 2.12 -8.13 -4.91
C ALA A 461 1.77 -7.89 -3.42
N PRO A 462 2.09 -8.82 -2.50
CA PRO A 462 1.77 -8.68 -1.09
C PRO A 462 2.77 -7.75 -0.37
N LEU A 463 2.28 -6.92 0.56
CA LEU A 463 3.12 -5.96 1.30
C LEU A 463 2.61 -5.78 2.73
N VAL A 464 3.51 -5.44 3.65
CA VAL A 464 3.17 -5.10 5.03
C VAL A 464 3.86 -3.80 5.45
N TYR A 465 3.07 -2.84 5.91
CA TYR A 465 3.53 -1.65 6.62
C TYR A 465 3.13 -1.72 8.08
N THR A 466 4.12 -1.94 8.94
CA THR A 466 3.95 -1.96 10.39
C THR A 466 4.39 -0.64 10.97
N ASN A 467 3.45 0.07 11.58
CA ASN A 467 3.65 1.38 12.17
C ASN A 467 3.76 1.24 13.69
N VAL A 468 4.86 1.73 14.25
CA VAL A 468 5.20 1.58 15.67
C VAL A 468 5.33 2.96 16.30
N ALA A 469 4.52 3.23 17.32
CA ALA A 469 4.68 4.42 18.14
C ALA A 469 5.72 4.15 19.23
N ILE A 470 6.79 4.94 19.24
CA ILE A 470 7.81 4.90 20.27
C ILE A 470 7.75 6.17 21.12
N ARG A 471 7.99 6.03 22.43
CA ARG A 471 7.94 7.13 23.40
C ARG A 471 8.92 8.26 23.07
N ASN A 472 10.05 7.90 22.46
CA ASN A 472 11.11 8.83 22.09
C ASN A 472 12.03 8.22 21.02
N TRP A 473 12.84 9.04 20.34
CA TRP A 473 13.74 8.61 19.26
C TRP A 473 15.22 8.92 19.55
N GLN A 474 15.62 9.00 20.83
CA GLN A 474 17.01 9.20 21.25
C GLN A 474 17.93 8.12 20.71
N SER A 475 17.48 6.86 20.67
CA SER A 475 18.29 5.73 20.20
C SER A 475 18.78 5.94 18.77
N PHE A 476 17.91 6.44 17.88
CA PHE A 476 18.26 6.80 16.51
C PHE A 476 19.33 7.90 16.46
N VAL A 477 19.23 8.92 17.33
CA VAL A 477 20.22 10.00 17.44
C VAL A 477 21.57 9.53 17.96
N GLN A 478 21.58 8.62 18.94
CA GLN A 478 22.80 8.02 19.46
C GLN A 478 23.49 7.14 18.42
N LEU A 479 22.69 6.39 17.64
CA LEU A 479 23.18 5.47 16.62
C LEU A 479 23.44 6.14 15.26
N LYS A 480 23.10 7.42 15.12
CA LYS A 480 23.27 8.24 13.89
C LYS A 480 22.56 7.66 12.67
N VAL A 481 21.37 7.08 12.88
CA VAL A 481 20.55 6.52 11.80
C VAL A 481 19.15 7.12 11.79
N ALA A 482 18.56 7.28 10.61
CA ALA A 482 17.14 7.61 10.43
C ALA A 482 16.36 6.49 9.73
N ARG A 483 17.08 5.63 9.00
CA ARG A 483 16.55 4.46 8.29
C ARG A 483 17.56 3.33 8.37
N ILE A 484 17.08 2.11 8.62
CA ILE A 484 17.88 0.92 8.82
C ILE A 484 17.41 -0.17 7.85
N TYR A 485 18.29 -0.56 6.93
CA TYR A 485 18.12 -1.74 6.08
C TYR A 485 18.60 -2.99 6.83
N SER A 486 17.79 -4.05 6.85
CA SER A 486 18.02 -5.26 7.66
C SER A 486 17.80 -6.53 6.82
N PRO A 487 18.72 -6.88 5.92
CA PRO A 487 18.52 -7.92 4.90
C PRO A 487 18.29 -9.33 5.46
N GLY A 488 18.73 -9.62 6.68
CA GLY A 488 18.55 -10.93 7.32
C GLY A 488 17.40 -11.01 8.32
N LEU A 489 16.59 -9.94 8.47
CA LEU A 489 15.53 -9.88 9.47
C LEU A 489 14.12 -9.86 8.85
N TYR A 490 13.11 -10.05 9.70
CA TYR A 490 11.71 -10.16 9.30
C TYR A 490 11.16 -8.90 8.61
N PHE A 491 11.56 -7.71 9.09
CA PHE A 491 11.31 -6.44 8.40
C PHE A 491 12.60 -5.99 7.71
N VAL A 492 12.57 -5.86 6.38
CA VAL A 492 13.75 -5.49 5.59
C VAL A 492 14.12 -4.01 5.74
N ASP A 493 13.15 -3.16 6.13
CA ASP A 493 13.36 -1.73 6.34
C ASP A 493 12.72 -1.24 7.63
N THR A 494 13.37 -0.30 8.32
CA THR A 494 12.85 0.43 9.48
C THR A 494 13.23 1.90 9.39
N THR A 495 12.23 2.78 9.31
CA THR A 495 12.42 4.20 9.01
C THR A 495 11.68 5.08 10.03
N LEU A 496 12.34 6.14 10.53
CA LEU A 496 11.67 7.22 11.25
C LEU A 496 10.69 7.93 10.31
N ASN A 497 9.47 8.19 10.77
CA ASN A 497 8.47 8.88 9.97
C ASN A 497 9.00 10.21 9.42
N GLU A 498 8.72 10.51 8.15
CA GLU A 498 9.31 11.68 7.52
C GLU A 498 8.75 12.99 8.07
N PRO A 499 9.58 14.01 8.35
CA PRO A 499 9.08 15.24 8.92
C PRO A 499 8.41 16.14 7.89
N VAL A 500 7.12 16.37 8.11
CA VAL A 500 6.29 17.28 7.35
C VAL A 500 5.42 18.12 8.31
N ASP A 501 5.33 19.43 8.06
CA ASP A 501 4.46 20.34 8.79
C ASP A 501 3.44 20.94 7.82
N ILE A 502 2.16 20.74 8.10
CA ILE A 502 1.09 21.16 7.22
C ILE A 502 -0.16 21.54 8.02
N GLY A 503 -0.67 22.74 7.75
CA GLY A 503 -1.80 23.30 8.49
C GLY A 503 -1.49 23.38 9.99
N ARG A 504 -2.27 22.66 10.80
CA ARG A 504 -2.09 22.57 12.26
C ARG A 504 -1.25 21.38 12.71
N TYR A 505 -0.88 20.48 11.79
CA TYR A 505 -0.05 19.33 12.12
C TYR A 505 1.43 19.73 12.12
N GLN A 506 2.16 19.31 13.16
CA GLN A 506 3.59 19.52 13.28
C GLN A 506 4.29 18.21 13.65
N SER A 507 5.33 17.88 12.90
CA SER A 507 6.15 16.69 13.16
C SER A 507 6.93 16.81 14.47
N PRO A 508 7.31 15.69 15.12
CA PRO A 508 8.20 15.72 16.28
C PRO A 508 9.55 16.38 15.94
N ARG A 509 10.07 17.20 16.85
CA ARG A 509 11.31 17.98 16.65
C ARG A 509 12.42 17.56 17.59
N LYS A 510 12.10 17.26 18.85
CA LYS A 510 13.09 16.91 19.87
C LYS A 510 13.19 15.39 19.98
N PRO A 511 14.39 14.80 20.15
CA PRO A 511 14.57 13.36 20.37
C PRO A 511 13.66 12.82 21.48
N SER A 512 13.48 13.59 22.55
CA SER A 512 12.64 13.21 23.70
C SER A 512 11.13 13.18 23.46
N GLN A 513 10.65 13.54 22.27
CA GLN A 513 9.24 13.50 21.92
C GLN A 513 8.87 12.14 21.30
N PRO A 514 7.60 11.71 21.41
CA PRO A 514 7.15 10.49 20.75
C PRO A 514 7.29 10.59 19.23
N MET A 515 7.58 9.46 18.60
CA MET A 515 7.85 9.33 17.17
C MET A 515 7.20 8.07 16.62
N LEU A 516 6.88 8.08 15.34
CA LEU A 516 6.40 6.90 14.62
C LEU A 516 7.55 6.29 13.80
N LEU A 517 7.59 4.97 13.77
CA LEU A 517 8.44 4.19 12.87
C LEU A 517 7.55 3.51 11.82
N ARG A 518 8.02 3.48 10.57
CA ARG A 518 7.51 2.56 9.55
C ARG A 518 8.47 1.39 9.42
N MET A 519 7.98 0.18 9.57
CA MET A 519 8.70 -1.05 9.31
C MET A 519 8.07 -1.76 8.11
N VAL A 520 8.88 -2.12 7.11
CA VAL A 520 8.41 -2.71 5.85
C VAL A 520 8.77 -4.19 5.81
N ARG A 521 7.81 -5.01 5.38
CA ARG A 521 8.02 -6.39 5.02
C ARG A 521 7.32 -6.73 3.70
N THR A 522 8.02 -7.48 2.90
CA THR A 522 7.60 -8.09 1.63
C THR A 522 7.74 -9.60 1.81
N PRO A 523 6.61 -10.34 1.93
CA PRO A 523 6.69 -11.78 2.09
C PRO A 523 7.05 -12.39 0.72
N ASP A 524 8.34 -12.47 0.44
CA ASP A 524 8.88 -13.00 -0.81
C ASP A 524 9.53 -14.37 -0.58
N ARG A 525 9.91 -15.06 -1.66
CA ARG A 525 10.54 -16.38 -1.58
C ARG A 525 11.54 -16.55 -2.72
N ALA A 526 12.78 -16.12 -2.45
CA ALA A 526 13.88 -16.21 -3.39
C ALA A 526 13.96 -17.59 -4.07
N GLY A 527 14.20 -17.58 -5.38
CA GLY A 527 14.28 -18.74 -6.27
C GLY A 527 13.01 -19.01 -7.08
N LEU A 528 11.89 -18.34 -6.79
CA LEU A 528 10.66 -18.44 -7.57
C LEU A 528 10.48 -17.25 -8.52
N THR A 529 9.58 -17.38 -9.50
CA THR A 529 9.13 -16.24 -10.33
C THR A 529 8.41 -15.19 -9.47
N GLU A 530 8.39 -13.93 -9.91
CA GLU A 530 7.68 -12.83 -9.20
C GLU A 530 6.27 -13.25 -8.77
N TYR A 531 5.47 -13.78 -9.71
CA TYR A 531 4.09 -14.16 -9.42
C TYR A 531 3.96 -15.30 -8.42
N ASP A 532 4.89 -16.26 -8.41
CA ASP A 532 4.86 -17.37 -7.45
C ASP A 532 5.37 -16.95 -6.06
N GLN A 533 6.32 -16.02 -6.00
CA GLN A 533 6.66 -15.33 -4.75
C GLN A 533 5.43 -14.61 -4.19
N ASN A 534 4.74 -13.82 -5.02
CA ASN A 534 3.54 -13.08 -4.63
C ASN A 534 2.40 -13.99 -4.14
N ARG A 535 2.14 -15.13 -4.81
CA ARG A 535 1.14 -16.10 -4.37
C ARG A 535 1.50 -16.75 -3.02
N THR A 536 2.76 -17.12 -2.84
CA THR A 536 3.25 -17.75 -1.61
C THR A 536 3.17 -16.75 -0.45
N GLY A 537 3.65 -15.52 -0.67
CA GLY A 537 3.63 -14.45 0.31
C GLY A 537 2.23 -14.04 0.73
N ARG A 538 1.29 -14.00 -0.20
CA ARG A 538 -0.13 -13.76 0.11
C ARG A 538 -0.68 -14.81 1.06
N ALA A 539 -0.43 -16.09 0.81
CA ALA A 539 -0.92 -17.18 1.65
C ALA A 539 -0.32 -17.10 3.07
N GLU A 540 0.98 -16.85 3.17
CA GLU A 540 1.67 -16.67 4.44
C GLU A 540 1.10 -15.47 5.23
N LEU A 541 0.91 -14.33 4.57
CA LEU A 541 0.44 -13.11 5.20
C LEU A 541 -0.99 -13.23 5.74
N LEU A 542 -1.88 -13.94 5.02
CA LEU A 542 -3.24 -14.21 5.49
C LEU A 542 -3.25 -15.10 6.74
N ALA A 543 -2.33 -16.06 6.82
CA ALA A 543 -2.20 -16.99 7.95
C ALA A 543 -1.43 -16.40 9.16
N THR A 544 -0.76 -15.26 9.00
CA THR A 544 0.08 -14.68 10.06
C THR A 544 -0.78 -13.88 11.05
N PRO A 545 -0.79 -14.25 12.35
CA PRO A 545 -1.53 -13.52 13.38
C PRO A 545 -0.75 -12.29 13.88
N PHE A 546 -1.42 -11.38 14.59
CA PHE A 546 -0.83 -10.12 15.08
C PHE A 546 0.39 -10.35 15.98
N GLU A 547 0.32 -11.35 16.86
CA GLU A 547 1.33 -11.66 17.87
C GLU A 547 2.67 -12.01 17.24
N THR A 548 2.65 -12.60 16.03
CA THR A 548 3.87 -12.87 15.26
C THR A 548 4.52 -11.56 14.81
N PHE A 549 3.74 -10.59 14.32
CA PHE A 549 4.27 -9.27 13.95
C PHE A 549 4.81 -8.54 15.17
N GLU A 550 4.05 -8.48 16.27
CA GLU A 550 4.47 -7.79 17.49
C GLU A 550 5.81 -8.34 18.00
N ARG A 551 5.93 -9.67 18.09
CA ARG A 551 7.17 -10.30 18.54
C ARG A 551 8.35 -9.89 17.66
N ASN A 552 8.19 -9.97 16.33
CA ASN A 552 9.23 -9.56 15.40
C ASN A 552 9.58 -8.08 15.54
N VAL A 553 8.59 -7.18 15.71
CA VAL A 553 8.83 -5.75 15.96
C VAL A 553 9.68 -5.55 17.22
N ARG A 554 9.29 -6.15 18.34
CA ARG A 554 9.99 -5.98 19.63
C ARG A 554 11.39 -6.56 19.59
N GLU A 555 11.55 -7.75 19.02
CA GLU A 555 12.85 -8.41 18.90
C GLU A 555 13.78 -7.63 17.98
N GLN A 556 13.31 -7.26 16.79
CA GLN A 556 14.11 -6.54 15.81
C GLN A 556 14.50 -5.15 16.31
N LEU A 557 13.56 -4.35 16.84
CA LEU A 557 13.89 -3.03 17.39
C LEU A 557 14.83 -3.14 18.59
N GLY A 558 14.64 -4.12 19.48
CA GLY A 558 15.55 -4.37 20.60
C GLY A 558 16.98 -4.70 20.15
N ARG A 559 17.13 -5.56 19.14
CA ARG A 559 18.44 -5.91 18.57
C ARG A 559 19.11 -4.74 17.86
N MET A 560 18.35 -3.97 17.07
CA MET A 560 18.89 -2.84 16.32
C MET A 560 19.27 -1.64 17.20
N LEU A 561 18.48 -1.35 18.24
CA LEU A 561 18.49 -0.03 18.90
C LEU A 561 18.97 -0.05 20.37
N SER A 562 19.16 -1.22 20.99
CA SER A 562 19.51 -1.31 22.42
C SER A 562 20.86 -0.67 22.78
N SER A 563 21.84 -0.71 21.90
CA SER A 563 23.12 0.00 22.09
C SER A 563 22.97 1.53 22.07
N GLY A 564 21.87 2.04 21.53
CA GLY A 564 21.44 3.44 21.62
C GLY A 564 20.55 3.72 22.84
N GLY A 565 20.34 2.74 23.72
CA GLY A 565 19.54 2.86 24.94
C GLY A 565 18.07 2.47 24.80
N PHE A 566 17.63 1.95 23.65
CA PHE A 566 16.25 1.50 23.43
C PHE A 566 15.92 0.24 24.23
N ASP A 567 14.74 0.20 24.81
CA ASP A 567 14.18 -0.96 25.48
C ASP A 567 12.77 -1.22 24.90
N PRO A 568 12.54 -2.34 24.18
CA PRO A 568 11.25 -2.60 23.53
C PRO A 568 10.09 -2.71 24.52
N ALA A 569 10.34 -3.16 25.75
CA ALA A 569 9.31 -3.24 26.77
C ALA A 569 8.96 -1.84 27.29
N ARG A 570 9.93 -0.94 27.41
CA ARG A 570 9.71 0.42 27.94
C ARG A 570 9.21 1.41 26.90
N ASP A 571 9.75 1.34 25.68
CA ASP A 571 9.72 2.45 24.73
C ASP A 571 8.66 2.28 23.63
N ILE A 572 8.09 1.09 23.43
CA ILE A 572 6.99 0.85 22.47
C ILE A 572 5.65 1.11 23.15
N GLU A 573 4.86 2.03 22.58
CA GLU A 573 3.55 2.46 23.12
C GLU A 573 2.37 1.81 22.38
N ALA A 574 2.48 1.66 21.05
CA ALA A 574 1.41 1.11 20.22
C ALA A 574 1.98 0.56 18.89
N ILE A 575 1.25 -0.41 18.32
CA ILE A 575 1.59 -1.03 17.04
C ILE A 575 0.33 -1.15 16.18
N ILE A 576 0.48 -0.80 14.90
CA ILE A 576 -0.51 -1.07 13.85
C ILE A 576 0.18 -1.85 12.75
N VAL A 577 -0.41 -2.97 12.32
CA VAL A 577 0.10 -3.77 11.20
C VAL A 577 -0.87 -3.65 10.04
N ASN A 578 -0.50 -2.87 9.03
CA ASN A 578 -1.27 -2.80 7.79
C ASN A 578 -0.77 -3.91 6.87
N ARG A 579 -1.52 -5.01 6.82
CA ARG A 579 -1.22 -6.13 5.93
C ARG A 579 -2.03 -6.02 4.65
N TRP A 580 -1.35 -6.13 3.52
CA TRP A 580 -1.92 -6.05 2.19
C TRP A 580 -1.58 -7.33 1.43
N PRO A 581 -2.35 -8.42 1.60
CA PRO A 581 -2.17 -9.65 0.81
C PRO A 581 -2.40 -9.43 -0.70
N HIS A 582 -3.03 -8.32 -1.05
CA HIS A 582 -3.31 -7.84 -2.40
C HIS A 582 -2.89 -6.36 -2.49
N GLY A 583 -1.59 -6.08 -2.32
CA GLY A 583 -1.05 -4.72 -2.31
C GLY A 583 -0.93 -4.13 -3.73
N TYR A 584 0.27 -4.17 -4.28
CA TYR A 584 0.56 -3.52 -5.57
C TYR A 584 -0.08 -4.24 -6.75
N ALA A 585 -0.46 -3.47 -7.76
CA ALA A 585 -0.67 -4.00 -9.10
C ALA A 585 0.71 -4.39 -9.66
N PRO A 586 0.87 -5.56 -10.30
CA PRO A 586 2.13 -5.92 -10.92
C PRO A 586 2.39 -5.01 -12.12
N GLU A 587 3.65 -4.97 -12.54
CA GLU A 587 4.06 -4.37 -13.78
C GLU A 587 4.40 -5.45 -14.80
N TYR A 588 4.44 -5.07 -16.07
CA TYR A 588 4.89 -5.99 -17.10
C TYR A 588 6.39 -6.26 -16.96
N SER A 589 6.78 -7.53 -16.92
CA SER A 589 8.18 -7.96 -16.83
C SER A 589 8.56 -8.80 -18.04
N SER A 590 9.56 -8.36 -18.82
CA SER A 590 10.08 -9.17 -19.93
C SER A 590 10.70 -10.50 -19.49
N LEU A 591 10.98 -10.64 -18.19
CA LEU A 591 11.54 -11.86 -17.62
C LEU A 591 10.51 -13.00 -17.54
N PHE A 592 9.22 -12.68 -17.39
CA PHE A 592 8.16 -13.67 -17.14
C PHE A 592 6.93 -13.54 -18.05
N ASP A 593 6.63 -12.36 -18.60
CA ASP A 593 5.35 -12.08 -19.30
C ASP A 593 5.40 -12.26 -20.83
N GLY A 594 6.54 -12.67 -21.38
CA GLY A 594 6.73 -12.84 -22.82
C GLY A 594 6.85 -11.52 -23.59
N ASP A 595 6.35 -11.46 -24.84
CA ASP A 595 6.44 -10.30 -25.73
C ASP A 595 5.05 -9.86 -26.25
N ALA A 596 3.99 -10.00 -25.43
CA ALA A 596 2.65 -9.63 -25.86
C ALA A 596 2.55 -8.12 -26.16
N PRO A 597 2.01 -7.72 -27.33
CA PRO A 597 1.92 -6.31 -27.68
C PRO A 597 0.99 -5.57 -26.70
N PRO A 598 1.24 -4.28 -26.41
CA PRO A 598 0.54 -3.54 -25.36
C PRO A 598 -0.99 -3.58 -25.42
N ASP A 599 -1.59 -3.57 -26.60
CA ASP A 599 -3.05 -3.62 -26.81
C ASP A 599 -3.67 -5.01 -26.54
N LYS A 600 -2.84 -6.05 -26.46
CA LYS A 600 -3.25 -7.44 -26.16
C LYS A 600 -2.91 -7.88 -24.74
N ARG A 601 -2.31 -7.01 -23.93
CA ARG A 601 -1.96 -7.33 -22.55
C ARG A 601 -3.21 -7.63 -21.71
N PRO A 602 -3.12 -8.52 -20.70
CA PRO A 602 -4.28 -8.94 -19.92
C PRO A 602 -5.06 -7.80 -19.26
N ASN A 603 -4.39 -6.76 -18.78
CA ASN A 603 -5.07 -5.59 -18.19
C ASN A 603 -5.93 -4.84 -19.22
N VAL A 604 -5.52 -4.76 -20.48
CA VAL A 604 -6.29 -4.12 -21.57
C VAL A 604 -7.48 -4.96 -21.97
N VAL A 605 -7.29 -6.28 -22.12
CA VAL A 605 -8.37 -7.22 -22.43
C VAL A 605 -9.39 -7.29 -21.27
N GLY A 606 -8.89 -7.33 -20.04
CA GLY A 606 -9.68 -7.45 -18.82
C GLY A 606 -10.53 -6.22 -18.53
N ARG A 607 -10.00 -5.01 -18.74
CA ARG A 607 -10.67 -3.75 -18.34
C ARG A 607 -11.78 -3.26 -19.26
N GLN A 608 -12.09 -3.99 -20.34
CA GLN A 608 -13.11 -3.60 -21.31
C GLN A 608 -14.47 -3.39 -20.64
N ARG A 609 -15.22 -2.38 -21.10
CA ARG A 609 -16.59 -2.14 -20.66
C ARG A 609 -17.48 -3.35 -21.02
N PHE A 610 -18.36 -3.74 -20.11
CA PHE A 610 -19.37 -4.77 -20.32
C PHE A 610 -20.77 -4.22 -20.06
N GLY A 611 -21.55 -3.99 -21.12
CA GLY A 611 -22.89 -3.41 -20.99
C GLY A 611 -22.85 -2.06 -20.29
N ASN A 612 -23.45 -1.94 -19.11
CA ASN A 612 -23.48 -0.71 -18.32
C ASN A 612 -22.45 -0.71 -17.17
N ILE A 613 -21.45 -1.61 -17.23
CA ILE A 613 -20.41 -1.79 -16.23
C ILE A 613 -19.04 -1.43 -16.83
N ALA A 614 -18.27 -0.59 -16.16
CA ALA A 614 -16.87 -0.31 -16.49
C ALA A 614 -15.94 -0.69 -15.31
N ILE A 615 -14.66 -0.91 -15.60
CA ILE A 615 -13.65 -1.38 -14.63
C ILE A 615 -12.57 -0.31 -14.46
N ALA A 616 -12.22 0.07 -13.22
CA ALA A 616 -11.44 1.29 -12.97
C ALA A 616 -10.28 1.19 -11.97
N ASN A 617 -9.99 0.04 -11.37
CA ASN A 617 -8.88 -0.07 -10.40
C ASN A 617 -7.51 0.25 -11.07
N SER A 618 -6.49 0.65 -10.30
CA SER A 618 -5.08 0.71 -10.76
C SER A 618 -4.61 -0.59 -11.42
N ASP A 619 -5.20 -1.73 -11.06
CA ASP A 619 -5.00 -3.02 -11.72
C ASP A 619 -5.32 -2.97 -13.23
N ALA A 620 -6.27 -2.13 -13.66
CA ALA A 620 -6.57 -1.91 -15.08
C ALA A 620 -5.46 -1.13 -15.80
N GLY A 621 -4.61 -0.43 -15.05
CA GLY A 621 -3.41 0.24 -15.54
C GLY A 621 -2.15 -0.63 -15.53
N PHE A 622 -2.12 -1.71 -14.73
CA PHE A 622 -0.86 -2.45 -14.44
C PHE A 622 0.24 -1.53 -13.90
N ALA A 623 -0.18 -0.63 -13.01
CA ALA A 623 0.67 0.38 -12.39
C ALA A 623 0.07 0.76 -11.03
N ALA A 624 0.83 0.56 -9.94
CA ALA A 624 0.37 0.69 -8.56
C ALA A 624 0.35 2.15 -8.03
N TYR A 625 0.16 3.12 -8.92
CA TYR A 625 0.31 4.54 -8.63
C TYR A 625 -1.03 5.29 -8.50
N THR A 626 -0.99 6.43 -7.79
CA THR A 626 -2.18 7.24 -7.52
C THR A 626 -2.75 7.89 -8.77
N ASP A 627 -1.89 8.37 -9.67
CA ASP A 627 -2.29 8.88 -10.99
C ASP A 627 -2.94 7.79 -11.85
N SER A 628 -2.36 6.58 -11.89
CA SER A 628 -2.94 5.43 -12.57
C SER A 628 -4.35 5.13 -12.07
N ALA A 629 -4.57 5.11 -10.74
CA ALA A 629 -5.90 4.92 -10.17
C ALA A 629 -6.90 6.00 -10.62
N ILE A 630 -6.49 7.27 -10.67
CA ILE A 630 -7.33 8.39 -11.12
C ILE A 630 -7.60 8.29 -12.62
N ASP A 631 -6.60 7.96 -13.43
CA ASP A 631 -6.71 7.84 -14.88
C ASP A 631 -7.61 6.69 -15.30
N GLN A 632 -7.52 5.54 -14.62
CA GLN A 632 -8.42 4.42 -14.88
C GLN A 632 -9.87 4.75 -14.49
N ALA A 633 -10.08 5.58 -13.47
CA ALA A 633 -11.39 6.11 -13.13
C ALA A 633 -11.93 7.08 -14.19
N PHE A 634 -11.11 8.03 -14.63
CA PHE A 634 -11.47 8.96 -15.70
C PHE A 634 -11.84 8.24 -17.00
N ARG A 635 -11.03 7.24 -17.39
CA ARG A 635 -11.30 6.37 -18.54
C ARG A 635 -12.63 5.64 -18.38
N ALA A 636 -12.83 4.92 -17.28
CA ALA A 636 -14.02 4.10 -17.06
C ALA A 636 -15.30 4.94 -17.08
N VAL A 637 -15.27 6.14 -16.49
CA VAL A 637 -16.38 7.09 -16.56
C VAL A 637 -16.64 7.54 -18.00
N GLY A 638 -15.59 7.88 -18.76
CA GLY A 638 -15.71 8.24 -20.17
C GLY A 638 -16.32 7.12 -21.02
N GLU A 639 -15.89 5.89 -20.81
CA GLU A 639 -16.46 4.71 -21.49
C GLU A 639 -17.96 4.55 -21.24
N LEU A 640 -18.46 4.92 -20.05
CA LEU A 640 -19.87 4.80 -19.70
C LEU A 640 -20.74 5.87 -20.37
N ILE A 641 -20.28 7.12 -20.42
CA ILE A 641 -21.13 8.28 -20.75
C ILE A 641 -20.87 8.90 -22.14
N GLY A 642 -19.79 8.52 -22.82
CA GLY A 642 -19.30 9.22 -24.02
C GLY A 642 -18.50 10.45 -23.61
#